data_AF-A0A833DRQ6-F1
#
_entry.id   AF-A0A833DRQ6-F1
#
_cell.length_a   1.000
_cell.length_b   1.000
_cell.length_c   1.000
_cell.angle_alpha   90.00
_cell.angle_beta   90.00
_cell.angle_gamma   90.00
#
_symmetry.space_group_name_H-M   'P 1'
#
loop_
_entity.id
_entity.type
_entity.pdbx_description
1 polymer ?
#
loop_
_entity_poly.entity_id
_entity_poly.type
_entity_poly.pdbx_seq_one_letter_code
_entity_poly.pdbx_strand_id
1 'polypeptide(L)'
;MFDIAINVVESIEKGIKPLIGWEKSHEIVKIGADGTPTKRIDVIAENIAINSIEKYCSAVLISEEIGFKKIGEDPPKYLIVLDPIDGTYNALNDLPIYSVSIGLCKIPYYEYGYNDNNLNSARDKSNSNYMDIINRMTINDLELGMVKNIATGDIYYGEVSKGSYILEKHNNWEKRKIRTSNTKNLKDASVGVFAYGLSTNTLDFIKDRRVRRIRIFGSAALEMCYVARGALDAFINVNKTTRLCDIAGGYVILRESGGIITDKDGKPINIKLNVHDRTSLICSNAILHKKFVGIFGNKWFLKPTKFGIISRVDREEAINLAIDVIKYLKSKNIDYLLESELFNTLKNNKFLNINKSDCKLMDNIEDISHMLAIGGDGTVLRASKLINGNEIPIIPINMGTVGFLTEFDRDDVFKAIDMVIMGNYEIEKRTNCFCVLKRKINSDKCNEGHKYYNKDIKEYNYKHYYYDKEENNNIIKNNGENDNYCDYTYKYSLNSKNKGEEGREFNNDHGTHCQKILPDALNEVVLITKSPAKMIHFEVYVNGEVVEQVRADGLIISTPTGSTAYSLSAGGPILEPAVDAFIIVPICPFKLFSRPIVVDGNSEIKIKILKKSVLIVIDGNIEGLGKKGDELVFRKSDSYTYFVKGKSFYGKLKKLVEEGN
;
A
#
# COMPACT_ATOMS: atom_id res chain seq x y z
N MET A 1 25.30 28.22 5.74
CA MET A 1 24.22 27.29 6.18
C MET A 1 24.81 26.00 6.70
N PHE A 2 25.54 25.22 5.89
CA PHE A 2 26.20 23.99 6.35
C PHE A 2 27.05 24.21 7.60
N ASP A 3 27.94 25.22 7.58
CA ASP A 3 28.80 25.53 8.72
C ASP A 3 28.02 25.96 9.97
N ILE A 4 26.84 26.57 9.81
CA ILE A 4 25.98 26.91 10.95
C ILE A 4 25.42 25.62 11.55
N ALA A 5 24.82 24.77 10.71
CA ALA A 5 24.20 23.51 11.13
C ALA A 5 25.21 22.58 11.80
N ILE A 6 26.40 22.39 11.21
CA ILE A 6 27.43 21.49 11.74
C ILE A 6 27.89 21.93 13.14
N ASN A 7 28.13 23.24 13.33
CA ASN A 7 28.57 23.76 14.62
C ASN A 7 27.48 23.64 15.70
N VAL A 8 26.21 23.82 15.33
CA VAL A 8 25.07 23.66 16.24
C VAL A 8 24.92 22.20 16.68
N VAL A 9 24.87 21.25 15.73
CA VAL A 9 24.69 19.83 16.08
C VAL A 9 25.87 19.27 16.88
N GLU A 10 27.10 19.71 16.60
CA GLU A 10 28.27 19.31 17.39
C GLU A 10 28.28 19.91 18.80
N SER A 11 27.81 21.14 18.96
CA SER A 11 27.70 21.77 20.29
C SER A 11 26.68 21.03 21.15
N ILE A 12 25.53 20.69 20.57
CA ILE A 12 24.49 19.89 21.24
C ILE A 12 25.01 18.49 21.59
N GLU A 13 25.64 17.77 20.65
CA GLU A 13 26.23 16.44 20.92
C GLU A 13 27.17 16.49 22.13
N LYS A 14 28.11 17.46 22.16
CA LYS A 14 29.10 17.59 23.23
C LYS A 14 28.45 17.85 24.60
N GLY A 15 27.40 18.67 24.66
CA GLY A 15 26.73 19.01 25.91
C GLY A 15 25.72 17.96 26.39
N ILE A 16 25.12 17.20 25.48
CA ILE A 16 24.09 16.19 25.81
C ILE A 16 24.69 14.82 26.12
N LYS A 17 25.83 14.46 25.53
CA LYS A 17 26.46 13.15 25.74
C LYS A 17 26.66 12.75 27.21
N PRO A 18 27.05 13.66 28.14
CA PRO A 18 27.16 13.34 29.57
C PRO A 18 25.82 13.12 30.29
N LEU A 19 24.70 13.49 29.66
CA LEU A 19 23.35 13.45 30.26
C LEU A 19 22.53 12.23 29.83
N ILE A 20 23.02 11.48 28.83
CA ILE A 20 22.43 10.23 28.34
C ILE A 20 22.41 9.20 29.48
N GLY A 21 21.27 8.52 29.67
CA GLY A 21 21.11 7.54 30.76
C GLY A 21 21.08 8.11 32.18
N TRP A 22 21.24 9.43 32.37
CA TRP A 22 21.30 10.03 33.71
C TRP A 22 19.89 10.19 34.30
N GLU A 23 19.70 9.72 35.54
CA GLU A 23 18.36 9.70 36.18
C GLU A 23 17.72 11.10 36.26
N LYS A 24 18.46 12.13 36.63
CA LYS A 24 17.93 13.52 36.71
C LYS A 24 17.51 14.08 35.36
N SER A 25 17.99 13.52 34.25
CA SER A 25 17.55 13.90 32.90
C SER A 25 16.06 13.59 32.67
N HIS A 26 15.48 12.64 33.42
CA HIS A 26 14.08 12.20 33.28
C HIS A 26 13.06 13.15 33.91
N GLU A 27 13.51 14.10 34.72
CA GLU A 27 12.65 15.06 35.41
C GLU A 27 11.89 15.92 34.41
N ILE A 28 10.56 16.01 34.58
CA ILE A 28 9.72 16.94 33.82
C ILE A 28 9.92 18.33 34.43
N VAL A 29 10.37 19.28 33.63
CA VAL A 29 10.72 20.63 34.11
C VAL A 29 9.62 21.65 33.79
N LYS A 30 8.96 21.49 32.64
CA LYS A 30 7.91 22.38 32.16
C LYS A 30 7.02 21.68 31.14
N ILE A 31 5.98 22.38 30.68
CA ILE A 31 5.27 22.04 29.45
C ILE A 31 5.90 22.82 28.28
N GLY A 32 6.18 22.13 27.17
CA GLY A 32 6.72 22.70 25.94
C GLY A 32 5.72 23.56 25.19
N ALA A 33 6.19 24.31 24.19
CA ALA A 33 5.32 25.16 23.37
C ALA A 33 4.35 24.34 22.51
N ASP A 34 4.68 23.08 22.27
CA ASP A 34 3.83 22.12 21.58
C ASP A 34 2.74 21.49 22.47
N GLY A 35 2.76 21.80 23.78
CA GLY A 35 1.79 21.33 24.78
C GLY A 35 2.16 20.03 25.49
N THR A 36 3.38 19.50 25.33
CA THR A 36 3.79 18.23 25.93
C THR A 36 4.80 18.37 27.08
N PRO A 37 4.92 17.37 27.99
CA PRO A 37 5.87 17.45 29.09
C PRO A 37 7.34 17.43 28.63
N THR A 38 8.07 18.52 28.88
CA THR A 38 9.48 18.67 28.50
C THR A 38 10.40 18.14 29.59
N LYS A 39 11.40 17.33 29.21
CA LYS A 39 12.38 16.77 30.15
C LYS A 39 13.55 17.71 30.36
N ARG A 40 14.29 17.51 31.45
CA ARG A 40 15.48 18.31 31.79
C ARG A 40 16.53 18.28 30.68
N ILE A 41 16.72 17.12 30.05
CA ILE A 41 17.69 16.96 28.96
C ILE A 41 17.33 17.82 27.74
N ASP A 42 16.06 17.89 27.37
CA ASP A 42 15.57 18.69 26.25
C ASP A 42 15.81 20.18 26.52
N VAL A 43 15.50 20.67 27.73
CA VAL A 43 15.76 22.06 28.13
C VAL A 43 17.26 22.42 28.04
N ILE A 44 18.14 21.50 28.44
CA ILE A 44 19.59 21.74 28.36
C ILE A 44 20.04 21.77 26.90
N ALA A 45 19.56 20.83 26.08
CA ALA A 45 19.88 20.74 24.66
C ALA A 45 19.47 22.03 23.92
N GLU A 46 18.26 22.51 24.22
CA GLU A 46 17.71 23.74 23.69
C GLU A 46 18.59 24.96 24.02
N ASN A 47 19.00 25.10 25.28
CA ASN A 47 19.84 26.23 25.71
C ASN A 47 21.22 26.20 25.03
N ILE A 48 21.80 25.01 24.87
CA ILE A 48 23.05 24.83 24.11
C ILE A 48 22.85 25.25 22.65
N ALA A 49 21.73 24.84 22.04
CA ALA A 49 21.41 25.19 20.67
C ALA A 49 21.29 26.72 20.49
N ILE A 50 20.54 27.39 21.37
CA ILE A 50 20.35 28.85 21.33
C ILE A 50 21.70 29.57 21.40
N ASN A 51 22.54 29.23 22.38
CA ASN A 51 23.86 29.85 22.56
C ASN A 51 24.77 29.59 21.35
N SER A 52 24.70 28.39 20.76
CA SER A 52 25.44 28.07 19.55
C SER A 52 24.94 28.89 18.37
N ILE A 53 23.62 28.99 18.16
CA ILE A 53 23.04 29.76 17.06
C ILE A 53 23.46 31.23 17.16
N GLU A 54 23.33 31.85 18.33
CA GLU A 54 23.70 33.26 18.57
C GLU A 54 25.16 33.56 18.22
N LYS A 55 26.07 32.59 18.43
CA LYS A 55 27.48 32.73 18.09
C LYS A 55 27.75 32.73 16.58
N TYR A 56 26.95 32.01 15.79
CA TYR A 56 27.23 31.78 14.37
C TYR A 56 26.31 32.55 13.42
N CYS A 57 25.10 32.92 13.85
CA CYS A 57 24.17 33.71 13.04
C CYS A 57 23.04 34.38 13.83
N SER A 58 22.40 35.37 13.20
CA SER A 58 21.08 35.87 13.61
C SER A 58 19.99 35.06 12.92
N ALA A 59 19.02 34.54 13.67
CA ALA A 59 18.00 33.66 13.13
C ALA A 59 16.68 33.68 13.93
N VAL A 60 15.62 33.19 13.31
CA VAL A 60 14.39 32.77 14.00
C VAL A 60 14.46 31.25 14.21
N LEU A 61 14.43 30.83 15.48
CA LEU A 61 14.39 29.44 15.89
C LEU A 61 12.94 29.00 16.12
N ILE A 62 12.62 27.82 15.58
CA ILE A 62 11.39 27.08 15.83
C ILE A 62 11.79 25.73 16.42
N SER A 63 11.41 25.46 17.67
CA SER A 63 11.61 24.17 18.31
C SER A 63 10.42 23.78 19.18
N GLU A 64 10.33 22.50 19.56
CA GLU A 64 9.21 21.93 20.31
C GLU A 64 9.03 22.61 21.69
N GLU A 65 10.13 22.93 22.38
CA GLU A 65 10.13 23.37 23.77
C GLU A 65 9.85 24.86 23.94
N ILE A 66 10.26 25.68 22.99
CA ILE A 66 10.18 27.16 23.08
C ILE A 66 9.21 27.75 22.08
N GLY A 67 8.82 27.00 21.05
CA GLY A 67 8.02 27.53 19.96
C GLY A 67 8.89 28.45 19.11
N PHE A 68 8.48 29.71 19.00
CA PHE A 68 9.21 30.72 18.22
C PHE A 68 10.12 31.57 19.09
N LYS A 69 11.39 31.69 18.70
CA LYS A 69 12.35 32.58 19.35
C LYS A 69 13.25 33.27 18.34
N LYS A 70 13.37 34.59 18.43
CA LYS A 70 14.38 35.35 17.71
C LYS A 70 15.72 35.31 18.46
N ILE A 71 16.81 35.10 17.73
CA ILE A 71 18.19 35.00 18.23
C ILE A 71 19.10 35.93 17.42
N GLY A 72 19.94 36.71 18.10
CA GLY A 72 20.90 37.62 17.47
C GLY A 72 20.29 38.95 16.99
N GLU A 73 20.99 39.60 16.05
CA GLU A 73 20.66 40.94 15.54
C GLU A 73 19.46 40.97 14.58
N ASP A 74 18.78 42.12 14.53
CA ASP A 74 17.74 42.41 13.53
C ASP A 74 18.31 43.02 12.24
N PRO A 75 17.78 42.65 11.05
CA PRO A 75 16.80 41.58 10.83
C PRO A 75 17.46 40.17 10.85
N PRO A 76 16.76 39.12 11.35
CA PRO A 76 17.30 37.77 11.38
C PRO A 76 17.57 37.24 9.97
N LYS A 77 18.73 36.64 9.71
CA LYS A 77 19.11 36.21 8.34
C LYS A 77 18.55 34.85 7.96
N TYR A 78 18.32 33.99 8.94
CA TYR A 78 17.94 32.59 8.75
C TYR A 78 16.69 32.24 9.54
N LEU A 79 15.99 31.22 9.08
CA LEU A 79 15.03 30.47 9.88
C LEU A 79 15.61 29.08 10.15
N ILE A 80 15.48 28.62 11.39
CA ILE A 80 15.96 27.34 11.88
C ILE A 80 14.78 26.60 12.48
N VAL A 81 14.49 25.41 11.97
CA VAL A 81 13.62 24.44 12.65
C VAL A 81 14.53 23.40 13.30
N LEU A 82 14.35 23.16 14.59
CA LEU A 82 15.25 22.32 15.37
C LEU A 82 14.45 21.38 16.28
N ASP A 83 14.81 20.11 16.24
CA ASP A 83 14.62 19.18 17.35
C ASP A 83 16.01 18.88 17.95
N PRO A 84 16.32 19.42 19.13
CA PRO A 84 17.60 19.17 19.77
C PRO A 84 17.84 17.70 20.10
N ILE A 85 16.77 16.92 20.38
CA ILE A 85 16.82 15.50 20.73
C ILE A 85 15.57 14.78 20.19
N ASP A 86 15.60 14.37 18.92
CA ASP A 86 14.61 13.43 18.40
C ASP A 86 14.90 12.03 18.98
N GLY A 87 13.88 11.42 19.59
CA GLY A 87 14.03 10.16 20.32
C GLY A 87 14.47 10.35 21.79
N THR A 88 14.00 11.38 22.49
CA THR A 88 14.30 11.63 23.93
C THR A 88 14.15 10.38 24.80
N TYR A 89 13.11 9.57 24.60
CA TYR A 89 12.95 8.31 25.34
C TYR A 89 14.14 7.37 25.17
N ASN A 90 14.64 7.23 23.94
CA ASN A 90 15.79 6.38 23.65
C ASN A 90 17.07 6.95 24.27
N ALA A 91 17.27 8.28 24.19
CA ALA A 91 18.40 8.97 24.81
C ALA A 91 18.42 8.80 26.35
N LEU A 92 17.26 8.86 26.99
CA LEU A 92 17.13 8.66 28.44
C LEU A 92 17.41 7.22 28.88
N ASN A 93 17.17 6.24 28.02
CA ASN A 93 17.37 4.81 28.30
C ASN A 93 18.66 4.23 27.66
N ASP A 94 19.54 5.08 27.14
CA ASP A 94 20.79 4.68 26.46
C ASP A 94 20.56 3.68 25.30
N LEU A 95 19.44 3.82 24.59
CA LEU A 95 19.14 3.07 23.37
C LEU A 95 19.70 3.86 22.18
N PRO A 96 20.61 3.33 21.33
CA PRO A 96 21.45 4.11 20.41
C PRO A 96 20.72 4.59 19.13
N ILE A 97 19.52 5.14 19.29
CA ILE A 97 18.63 5.62 18.22
C ILE A 97 18.03 6.95 18.68
N TYR A 98 18.82 8.01 18.61
CA TYR A 98 18.39 9.37 18.90
C TYR A 98 19.31 10.35 18.16
N SER A 99 18.80 11.53 17.84
CA SER A 99 19.50 12.46 16.98
C SER A 99 19.21 13.92 17.25
N VAL A 100 20.09 14.80 16.77
CA VAL A 100 19.77 16.21 16.57
C VAL A 100 19.23 16.36 15.14
N SER A 101 18.08 17.00 14.96
CA SER A 101 17.48 17.28 13.64
C SER A 101 17.38 18.77 13.42
N ILE A 102 17.99 19.29 12.35
CA ILE A 102 17.97 20.71 12.01
C ILE A 102 17.58 20.93 10.54
N GLY A 103 16.59 21.78 10.31
CA GLY A 103 16.21 22.33 9.00
C GLY A 103 16.50 23.83 8.95
N LEU A 104 17.04 24.31 7.83
CA LEU A 104 17.52 25.68 7.69
C LEU A 104 17.13 26.29 6.34
N CYS A 105 16.75 27.56 6.32
CA CYS A 105 16.61 28.37 5.10
C CYS A 105 16.95 29.83 5.37
N LYS A 106 17.21 30.59 4.31
CA LYS A 106 17.28 32.06 4.39
C LYS A 106 15.88 32.67 4.48
N ILE A 107 15.78 33.84 5.11
CA ILE A 107 14.56 34.64 5.08
C ILE A 107 14.61 35.60 3.86
N PRO A 108 13.64 35.54 2.93
CA PRO A 108 13.68 36.29 1.68
C PRO A 108 13.20 37.75 1.86
N TYR A 109 14.08 38.62 2.39
CA TYR A 109 13.74 40.05 2.63
C TYR A 109 13.56 40.90 1.36
N TYR A 110 14.12 40.50 0.21
CA TYR A 110 14.34 41.39 -0.93
C TYR A 110 13.75 40.93 -2.28
N GLU A 111 12.96 39.84 -2.31
CA GLU A 111 12.29 39.40 -3.56
C GLU A 111 10.90 40.02 -3.77
N TYR A 112 10.30 40.62 -2.74
CA TYR A 112 9.10 41.46 -2.87
C TYR A 112 9.50 42.94 -2.79
N GLY A 113 9.62 43.59 -3.95
CA GLY A 113 9.85 45.03 -4.04
C GLY A 113 8.70 45.82 -3.40
N TYR A 114 8.85 46.21 -2.15
CA TYR A 114 7.88 47.05 -1.44
C TYR A 114 8.20 48.53 -1.70
N ASN A 115 7.76 49.04 -2.85
CA ASN A 115 7.65 50.48 -3.10
C ASN A 115 6.35 50.98 -2.44
N ASP A 116 6.42 51.33 -1.16
CA ASP A 116 5.32 52.06 -0.51
C ASP A 116 5.86 53.30 0.19
N ASN A 117 5.74 54.43 -0.51
CA ASN A 117 6.20 55.76 -0.09
C ASN A 117 5.26 56.43 0.94
N ASN A 118 4.37 55.68 1.61
CA ASN A 118 3.32 56.27 2.46
C ASN A 118 3.21 55.67 3.88
N LEU A 119 4.33 55.43 4.56
CA LEU A 119 4.32 55.11 6.01
C LEU A 119 5.37 55.94 6.77
N ASN A 120 4.88 57.04 7.35
CA ASN A 120 5.58 57.96 8.23
C ASN A 120 5.47 57.50 9.70
N SER A 121 6.27 56.52 10.11
CA SER A 121 6.77 56.40 11.50
C SER A 121 7.93 55.39 11.55
N ALA A 122 9.06 55.80 12.11
CA ALA A 122 10.30 55.03 12.15
C ALA A 122 10.41 54.05 13.34
N ARG A 123 9.28 53.70 13.98
CA ARG A 123 9.26 52.79 15.14
C ARG A 123 8.42 51.52 14.97
N ASP A 124 7.62 51.41 13.90
CA ASP A 124 6.78 50.22 13.60
C ASP A 124 7.32 49.34 12.46
N LYS A 125 8.51 49.65 11.90
CA LYS A 125 9.02 49.02 10.67
C LYS A 125 9.80 47.70 10.85
N SER A 126 10.12 47.25 12.07
CA SER A 126 11.08 46.13 12.25
C SER A 126 10.48 44.78 12.66
N ASN A 127 9.33 44.71 13.34
CA ASN A 127 8.79 43.42 13.83
C ASN A 127 7.68 42.81 12.95
N SER A 128 6.92 43.61 12.16
CA SER A 128 5.80 43.06 11.39
C SER A 128 6.21 42.37 10.08
N ASN A 129 7.37 42.69 9.51
CA ASN A 129 7.67 42.34 8.12
C ASN A 129 8.17 40.90 7.92
N TYR A 130 9.05 40.38 8.78
CA TYR A 130 9.59 39.02 8.60
C TYR A 130 8.67 37.93 9.16
N MET A 131 7.88 38.22 10.19
CA MET A 131 6.97 37.23 10.76
C MET A 131 5.82 36.91 9.79
N ASP A 132 5.36 37.90 9.02
CA ASP A 132 4.40 37.71 7.94
C ASP A 132 4.96 36.84 6.81
N ILE A 133 6.26 36.98 6.50
CA ILE A 133 6.96 36.11 5.54
C ILE A 133 6.99 34.67 6.09
N ILE A 134 7.46 34.48 7.33
CA ILE A 134 7.56 33.15 7.98
C ILE A 134 6.20 32.46 8.05
N ASN A 135 5.12 33.20 8.34
CA ASN A 135 3.76 32.66 8.38
C ASN A 135 3.23 32.13 7.03
N ARG A 136 3.83 32.56 5.91
CA ARG A 136 3.54 32.07 4.56
C ARG A 136 4.45 30.92 4.14
N MET A 137 5.59 30.74 4.82
CA MET A 137 6.53 29.68 4.56
C MET A 137 6.03 28.33 5.09
N THR A 138 6.56 27.28 4.50
CA THR A 138 6.24 25.88 4.73
C THR A 138 7.51 25.06 4.83
N ILE A 139 7.39 23.80 5.21
CA ILE A 139 8.52 22.87 5.22
C ILE A 139 9.22 22.75 3.84
N ASN A 140 8.53 23.08 2.74
CA ASN A 140 9.09 23.03 1.39
C ASN A 140 10.16 24.09 1.15
N ASP A 141 10.11 25.20 1.90
CA ASP A 141 11.04 26.33 1.79
C ASP A 141 12.38 26.07 2.51
N LEU A 142 12.52 24.94 3.21
CA LEU A 142 13.79 24.53 3.81
C LEU A 142 14.83 24.19 2.73
N GLU A 143 16.02 24.79 2.84
CA GLU A 143 17.11 24.72 1.85
C GLU A 143 18.19 23.70 2.24
N LEU A 144 18.43 23.53 3.54
CA LEU A 144 19.38 22.58 4.12
C LEU A 144 18.69 21.78 5.23
N GLY A 145 18.88 20.46 5.22
CA GLY A 145 18.57 19.60 6.36
C GLY A 145 19.82 18.88 6.84
N MET A 146 19.96 18.71 8.15
CA MET A 146 21.03 17.93 8.77
C MET A 146 20.47 17.14 9.95
N VAL A 147 20.88 15.88 10.05
CA VAL A 147 20.52 14.99 11.16
C VAL A 147 21.79 14.34 11.66
N LYS A 148 22.10 14.54 12.95
CA LYS A 148 23.26 13.92 13.59
C LYS A 148 22.83 12.80 14.51
N ASN A 149 23.27 11.58 14.21
CA ASN A 149 23.14 10.46 15.13
C ASN A 149 24.15 10.66 16.28
N ILE A 150 23.65 10.95 17.49
CA ILE A 150 24.52 11.25 18.64
C ILE A 150 25.25 9.98 19.12
N ALA A 151 24.62 8.81 18.98
CA ALA A 151 25.19 7.54 19.43
C ALA A 151 26.38 7.11 18.56
N THR A 152 26.26 7.18 17.23
CA THR A 152 27.34 6.78 16.30
C THR A 152 28.27 7.94 15.95
N GLY A 153 27.78 9.18 16.02
CA GLY A 153 28.48 10.38 15.58
C GLY A 153 28.36 10.66 14.07
N ASP A 154 27.61 9.84 13.32
CA ASP A 154 27.38 10.04 11.89
C ASP A 154 26.49 11.25 11.63
N ILE A 155 26.72 11.91 10.50
CA ILE A 155 25.97 13.11 10.10
C ILE A 155 25.38 12.90 8.73
N TYR A 156 24.06 12.96 8.65
CA TYR A 156 23.31 12.99 7.40
C TYR A 156 23.01 14.44 7.07
N TYR A 157 23.14 14.83 5.80
CA TYR A 157 22.70 16.15 5.37
C TYR A 157 22.27 16.17 3.90
N GLY A 158 21.37 17.09 3.57
CA GLY A 158 20.88 17.32 2.22
C GLY A 158 20.76 18.80 1.96
N GLU A 159 21.12 19.22 0.76
CA GLU A 159 21.04 20.61 0.32
C GLU A 159 20.33 20.67 -1.03
N VAL A 160 19.36 21.59 -1.15
CA VAL A 160 18.52 21.73 -2.33
C VAL A 160 19.35 21.82 -3.61
N SER A 161 19.03 20.97 -4.59
CA SER A 161 19.71 20.87 -5.88
C SER A 161 21.16 20.37 -5.82
N LYS A 162 21.69 20.02 -4.65
CA LYS A 162 23.04 19.44 -4.49
C LYS A 162 23.01 17.97 -4.07
N GLY A 163 21.84 17.45 -3.68
CA GLY A 163 21.65 16.07 -3.25
C GLY A 163 21.95 15.84 -1.77
N SER A 164 21.91 14.58 -1.35
CA SER A 164 22.11 14.15 0.04
C SER A 164 23.37 13.33 0.25
N TYR A 165 23.96 13.45 1.43
CA TYR A 165 25.23 12.86 1.81
C TYR A 165 25.22 12.37 3.26
N ILE A 166 26.15 11.47 3.57
CA ILE A 166 26.51 11.05 4.92
C ILE A 166 28.00 11.33 5.16
N LEU A 167 28.35 11.77 6.37
CA LEU A 167 29.70 11.85 6.91
C LEU A 167 29.81 10.80 8.02
N GLU A 168 30.61 9.76 7.78
CA GLU A 168 30.75 8.63 8.70
C GLU A 168 31.95 8.81 9.61
N LYS A 169 31.72 8.91 10.93
CA LYS A 169 32.78 9.18 11.90
C LYS A 169 33.83 8.07 11.93
N HIS A 170 33.38 6.82 11.80
CA HIS A 170 34.23 5.63 11.80
C HIS A 170 35.09 5.48 10.53
N ASN A 171 34.76 6.21 9.47
CA ASN A 171 35.49 6.20 8.19
C ASN A 171 36.23 7.52 7.96
N ASN A 172 36.89 8.07 8.99
CA ASN A 172 37.65 9.33 8.91
C ASN A 172 36.86 10.50 8.31
N TRP A 173 35.54 10.58 8.58
CA TRP A 173 34.64 11.60 8.03
C TRP A 173 34.53 11.58 6.50
N GLU A 174 34.66 10.41 5.88
CA GLU A 174 34.46 10.25 4.45
C GLU A 174 33.04 10.69 4.06
N LYS A 175 32.98 11.55 3.04
CA LYS A 175 31.73 12.06 2.48
C LYS A 175 31.23 11.11 1.40
N ARG A 176 30.06 10.50 1.63
CA ARG A 176 29.42 9.60 0.67
C ARG A 176 28.05 10.10 0.26
N LYS A 177 27.75 10.08 -1.04
CA LYS A 177 26.41 10.41 -1.56
C LYS A 177 25.44 9.27 -1.24
N ILE A 178 24.23 9.61 -0.80
CA ILE A 178 23.19 8.63 -0.44
C ILE A 178 21.99 8.72 -1.38
N ARG A 179 21.30 7.59 -1.57
CA ARG A 179 20.09 7.45 -2.39
C ARG A 179 19.17 6.40 -1.78
N THR A 180 17.88 6.49 -2.07
CA THR A 180 16.89 5.49 -1.66
C THR A 180 17.16 4.13 -2.32
N SER A 181 16.62 3.08 -1.71
CA SER A 181 16.66 1.70 -2.23
C SER A 181 16.00 1.59 -3.62
N ASN A 182 16.42 0.61 -4.42
CA ASN A 182 15.73 0.23 -5.67
C ASN A 182 14.69 -0.89 -5.50
N THR A 183 14.35 -1.24 -4.25
CA THR A 183 13.38 -2.30 -3.93
C THR A 183 12.02 -2.01 -4.55
N LYS A 184 11.47 -2.97 -5.28
CA LYS A 184 10.18 -2.81 -6.00
C LYS A 184 9.03 -3.58 -5.34
N ASN A 185 9.35 -4.69 -4.67
CA ASN A 185 8.37 -5.60 -4.09
C ASN A 185 8.23 -5.37 -2.60
N LEU A 186 6.98 -5.33 -2.12
CA LEU A 186 6.70 -5.20 -0.69
C LEU A 186 7.34 -6.35 0.11
N LYS A 187 7.26 -7.58 -0.40
CA LYS A 187 7.80 -8.78 0.26
C LYS A 187 9.30 -8.74 0.54
N ASP A 188 10.05 -7.89 -0.18
CA ASP A 188 11.48 -7.69 0.01
C ASP A 188 11.78 -6.50 0.94
N ALA A 189 10.79 -5.64 1.17
CA ALA A 189 10.94 -4.37 1.88
C ALA A 189 11.15 -4.54 3.40
N SER A 190 12.01 -3.70 3.94
CA SER A 190 12.22 -3.47 5.37
C SER A 190 11.67 -2.08 5.73
N VAL A 191 10.66 -2.05 6.61
CA VAL A 191 9.85 -0.86 6.87
C VAL A 191 9.98 -0.43 8.33
N GLY A 192 10.27 0.86 8.57
CA GLY A 192 10.11 1.51 9.85
C GLY A 192 8.64 1.90 10.07
N VAL A 193 8.09 1.64 11.25
CA VAL A 193 6.70 2.00 11.58
C VAL A 193 6.67 2.74 12.91
N PHE A 194 5.95 3.86 12.94
CA PHE A 194 5.66 4.57 14.17
C PHE A 194 4.49 3.89 14.89
N ALA A 195 4.74 3.34 16.08
CA ALA A 195 3.79 2.47 16.78
C ALA A 195 3.00 3.14 17.92
N TYR A 196 3.11 4.45 18.10
CA TYR A 196 2.32 5.13 19.13
C TYR A 196 0.87 5.32 18.66
N GLY A 197 -0.08 4.74 19.40
CA GLY A 197 -1.51 4.80 19.06
C GLY A 197 -1.86 4.06 17.77
N LEU A 198 -1.32 2.85 17.56
CA LEU A 198 -1.51 2.05 16.34
C LEU A 198 -2.96 2.05 15.86
N SER A 199 -3.17 2.57 14.65
CA SER A 199 -4.46 2.45 13.96
C SER A 199 -4.75 0.99 13.61
N THR A 200 -6.02 0.63 13.41
CA THR A 200 -6.41 -0.70 12.88
C THR A 200 -5.67 -1.02 11.60
N ASN A 201 -5.56 -0.06 10.68
CA ASN A 201 -4.81 -0.22 9.43
C ASN A 201 -3.32 -0.56 9.65
N THR A 202 -2.68 0.04 10.65
CA THR A 202 -1.28 -0.27 10.98
C THR A 202 -1.16 -1.65 11.58
N LEU A 203 -2.09 -2.04 12.46
CA LEU A 203 -2.12 -3.38 13.04
C LEU A 203 -2.33 -4.46 11.98
N ASP A 204 -3.27 -4.24 11.06
CA ASP A 204 -3.56 -5.19 9.98
C ASP A 204 -2.35 -5.31 9.05
N PHE A 205 -1.71 -4.20 8.68
CA PHE A 205 -0.46 -4.23 7.92
C PHE A 205 0.64 -5.04 8.62
N ILE A 206 0.78 -4.89 9.94
CA ILE A 206 1.76 -5.66 10.72
C ILE A 206 1.39 -7.15 10.75
N LYS A 207 0.11 -7.49 10.91
CA LYS A 207 -0.39 -8.87 10.96
C LYS A 207 -0.27 -9.59 9.63
N ASP A 208 -0.58 -8.92 8.52
CA ASP A 208 -0.61 -9.48 7.18
C ASP A 208 0.78 -9.90 6.66
N ARG A 209 1.87 -9.47 7.33
CA ARG A 209 3.27 -9.79 6.94
C ARG A 209 3.56 -9.53 5.45
N ARG A 210 2.98 -8.47 4.89
CA ARG A 210 3.17 -8.07 3.48
C ARG A 210 4.60 -7.70 3.14
N VAL A 211 5.39 -7.35 4.16
CA VAL A 211 6.78 -6.91 4.02
C VAL A 211 7.75 -7.83 4.76
N ARG A 212 9.02 -7.84 4.32
CA ARG A 212 10.05 -8.73 4.87
C ARG A 212 10.29 -8.50 6.35
N ARG A 213 10.39 -7.23 6.75
CA ARG A 213 10.73 -6.83 8.12
C ARG A 213 10.01 -5.54 8.49
N ILE A 214 9.59 -5.47 9.75
CA ILE A 214 9.06 -4.27 10.38
C ILE A 214 9.95 -3.92 11.56
N ARG A 215 10.29 -2.64 11.72
CA ARG A 215 11.11 -2.13 12.82
C ARG A 215 10.44 -0.89 13.43
N ILE A 216 10.68 -0.68 14.71
CA ILE A 216 10.25 0.51 15.45
C ILE A 216 11.51 1.10 16.07
N PHE A 217 11.92 2.28 15.60
CA PHE A 217 13.17 2.92 16.01
C PHE A 217 12.94 4.04 17.02
N GLY A 218 11.85 4.81 16.87
CA GLY A 218 11.49 5.86 17.83
C GLY A 218 12.21 7.20 17.62
N SER A 219 12.82 7.40 16.46
CA SER A 219 13.38 8.68 16.00
C SER A 219 13.00 8.86 14.53
N ALA A 220 12.06 9.77 14.26
CA ALA A 220 11.55 9.98 12.91
C ALA A 220 12.65 10.53 11.98
N ALA A 221 13.52 11.40 12.49
CA ALA A 221 14.60 12.00 11.74
C ALA A 221 15.60 10.93 11.26
N LEU A 222 15.99 9.98 12.13
CA LEU A 222 16.88 8.88 11.76
C LEU A 222 16.20 7.87 10.83
N GLU A 223 14.93 7.54 11.05
CA GLU A 223 14.20 6.65 10.15
C GLU A 223 14.13 7.22 8.72
N MET A 224 13.85 8.53 8.57
CA MET A 224 13.90 9.21 7.28
C MET A 224 15.31 9.17 6.66
N CYS A 225 16.36 9.36 7.45
CA CYS A 225 17.74 9.24 6.97
C CYS A 225 18.08 7.81 6.53
N TYR A 226 17.58 6.80 7.22
CA TYR A 226 17.76 5.40 6.84
C TYR A 226 17.04 5.07 5.54
N VAL A 227 15.85 5.63 5.30
CA VAL A 227 15.20 5.55 3.98
C VAL A 227 16.04 6.26 2.92
N ALA A 228 16.54 7.46 3.22
CA ALA A 228 17.34 8.27 2.29
C ALA A 228 18.65 7.61 1.85
N ARG A 229 19.24 6.74 2.69
CA ARG A 229 20.43 5.93 2.35
C ARG A 229 20.11 4.51 1.87
N GLY A 230 18.84 4.12 1.77
CA GLY A 230 18.42 2.78 1.37
C GLY A 230 18.71 1.69 2.40
N ALA A 231 18.91 2.05 3.67
CA ALA A 231 19.03 1.09 4.78
C ALA A 231 17.65 0.62 5.28
N LEU A 232 16.63 1.47 5.12
CA LEU A 232 15.22 1.11 5.15
C LEU A 232 14.61 1.38 3.78
N ASP A 233 13.59 0.61 3.41
CA ASP A 233 12.87 0.81 2.16
C ASP A 233 11.73 1.82 2.32
N ALA A 234 11.17 1.92 3.54
CA ALA A 234 10.17 2.91 3.90
C ALA A 234 10.11 3.23 5.40
N PHE A 235 9.52 4.37 5.72
CA PHE A 235 9.10 4.77 7.07
C PHE A 235 7.64 5.24 7.02
N ILE A 236 6.81 4.74 7.96
CA ILE A 236 5.35 4.90 7.93
C ILE A 236 4.82 5.34 9.30
N ASN A 237 4.16 6.49 9.32
CA ASN A 237 3.28 6.92 10.39
C ASN A 237 1.93 7.35 9.81
N VAL A 238 0.89 6.52 9.93
CA VAL A 238 -0.43 6.87 9.38
C VAL A 238 -1.26 7.74 10.31
N ASN A 239 -0.85 7.88 11.56
CA ASN A 239 -1.52 8.76 12.52
C ASN A 239 -1.09 10.20 12.27
N LYS A 240 -2.01 11.16 12.44
CA LYS A 240 -1.70 12.59 12.34
C LYS A 240 -1.01 13.10 13.61
N THR A 241 0.18 12.56 13.90
CA THR A 241 0.94 12.83 15.11
C THR A 241 2.35 13.35 14.85
N THR A 242 2.87 13.24 13.63
CA THR A 242 4.22 13.71 13.30
C THR A 242 4.27 15.23 13.37
N ARG A 243 5.26 15.77 14.09
CA ARG A 243 5.49 17.22 14.24
C ARG A 243 6.44 17.73 13.17
N LEU A 244 6.49 19.05 13.00
CA LEU A 244 7.42 19.72 12.10
C LEU A 244 8.89 19.46 12.50
N CYS A 245 9.20 19.60 13.79
CA CYS A 245 10.57 19.49 14.31
C CYS A 245 11.17 18.08 14.07
N ASP A 246 10.39 17.03 14.31
CA ASP A 246 10.80 15.62 14.12
C ASP A 246 11.27 15.32 12.70
N ILE A 247 10.75 16.05 11.70
CA ILE A 247 10.99 15.75 10.27
C ILE A 247 11.77 16.80 9.52
N ALA A 248 11.96 18.02 10.04
CA ALA A 248 12.49 19.14 9.26
C ALA A 248 13.85 18.84 8.60
N GLY A 249 14.82 18.31 9.37
CA GLY A 249 16.11 17.91 8.83
C GLY A 249 15.99 16.70 7.88
N GLY A 250 15.28 15.67 8.32
CA GLY A 250 15.04 14.44 7.54
C GLY A 250 14.30 14.69 6.21
N TYR A 251 13.44 15.70 6.15
CA TYR A 251 12.62 16.06 4.99
C TYR A 251 13.48 16.48 3.81
N VAL A 252 14.39 17.44 4.02
CA VAL A 252 15.31 17.89 2.98
C VAL A 252 16.25 16.75 2.58
N ILE A 253 16.78 16.01 3.54
CA ILE A 253 17.68 14.86 3.29
C ILE A 253 17.01 13.81 2.40
N LEU A 254 15.78 13.42 2.72
CA LEU A 254 15.07 12.39 1.98
C LEU A 254 14.65 12.88 0.59
N ARG A 255 14.14 14.12 0.48
CA ARG A 255 13.78 14.74 -0.82
C ARG A 255 14.98 14.77 -1.77
N GLU A 256 16.12 15.26 -1.30
CA GLU A 256 17.34 15.41 -2.11
C GLU A 256 18.06 14.07 -2.40
N SER A 257 17.68 12.99 -1.70
CA SER A 257 18.12 11.62 -2.00
C SER A 257 17.30 10.91 -3.10
N GLY A 258 16.22 11.57 -3.57
CA GLY A 258 15.26 11.00 -4.51
C GLY A 258 14.13 10.18 -3.86
N GLY A 259 13.90 10.38 -2.55
CA GLY A 259 12.77 9.79 -1.85
C GLY A 259 11.47 10.56 -2.07
N ILE A 260 10.34 9.87 -1.93
CA ILE A 260 8.99 10.47 -1.96
C ILE A 260 8.45 10.55 -0.54
N ILE A 261 7.85 11.70 -0.22
CA ILE A 261 7.33 12.04 1.11
C ILE A 261 5.92 12.59 0.95
N THR A 262 4.94 11.92 1.54
CA THR A 262 3.53 12.34 1.48
C THR A 262 2.82 12.05 2.80
N ASP A 263 1.60 12.55 2.94
CA ASP A 263 0.69 12.05 3.97
C ASP A 263 0.19 10.63 3.64
N LYS A 264 -0.62 10.02 4.52
CA LYS A 264 -1.11 8.65 4.31
C LYS A 264 -1.94 8.48 3.02
N ASP A 265 -2.50 9.57 2.49
CA ASP A 265 -3.37 9.63 1.32
C ASP A 265 -2.57 10.00 0.05
N GLY A 266 -1.23 10.09 0.15
CA GLY A 266 -0.34 10.41 -0.97
C GLY A 266 -0.27 11.90 -1.31
N LYS A 267 -0.83 12.80 -0.47
CA LYS A 267 -0.72 14.25 -0.69
C LYS A 267 0.69 14.71 -0.33
N PRO A 268 1.35 15.53 -1.18
CA PRO A 268 2.64 16.14 -0.82
C PRO A 268 2.55 16.89 0.50
N ILE A 269 3.58 16.74 1.34
CA ILE A 269 3.66 17.45 2.62
C ILE A 269 3.81 18.95 2.36
N ASN A 270 2.96 19.75 3.02
CA ASN A 270 2.99 21.20 2.93
C ASN A 270 2.57 21.84 4.27
N ILE A 271 3.27 21.45 5.34
CA ILE A 271 3.01 21.91 6.70
C ILE A 271 3.57 23.34 6.84
N LYS A 272 2.82 24.23 7.48
CA LYS A 272 3.31 25.57 7.81
C LYS A 272 4.41 25.48 8.86
N LEU A 273 5.33 26.44 8.85
CA LEU A 273 6.43 26.46 9.82
C LEU A 273 5.94 26.89 11.21
N ASN A 274 5.20 26.02 11.92
CA ASN A 274 4.75 26.21 13.30
C ASN A 274 4.83 24.90 14.11
N VAL A 275 4.64 25.00 15.43
CA VAL A 275 4.77 23.85 16.35
C VAL A 275 3.47 23.09 16.63
N HIS A 276 2.34 23.52 16.07
CA HIS A 276 1.02 22.93 16.37
C HIS A 276 0.52 22.01 15.28
N ASP A 277 0.87 22.27 14.01
CA ASP A 277 0.45 21.42 12.90
C ASP A 277 1.02 20.01 13.07
N ARG A 278 0.21 19.02 12.67
CA ARG A 278 0.57 17.59 12.70
C ARG A 278 0.19 16.95 11.38
N THR A 279 0.98 15.97 10.96
CA THR A 279 0.70 15.18 9.77
C THR A 279 0.85 13.68 10.02
N SER A 280 0.26 12.87 9.14
CA SER A 280 0.74 11.52 8.86
C SER A 280 1.88 11.58 7.85
N LEU A 281 2.70 10.55 7.78
CA LEU A 281 3.89 10.49 6.95
C LEU A 281 4.07 9.10 6.33
N ILE A 282 4.24 9.05 5.01
CA ILE A 282 4.77 7.90 4.28
C ILE A 282 6.04 8.37 3.55
N CYS A 283 7.14 7.69 3.80
CA CYS A 283 8.45 7.97 3.24
C CYS A 283 8.98 6.71 2.56
N SER A 284 9.30 6.75 1.26
CA SER A 284 9.89 5.58 0.58
C SER A 284 10.52 5.95 -0.77
N ASN A 285 11.02 4.95 -1.51
CA ASN A 285 11.31 5.11 -2.95
C ASN A 285 10.02 5.25 -3.77
N ALA A 286 10.12 5.73 -5.01
CA ALA A 286 8.97 6.07 -5.87
C ALA A 286 8.05 4.88 -6.24
N ILE A 287 8.58 3.65 -6.30
CA ILE A 287 7.80 2.46 -6.67
C ILE A 287 7.00 1.98 -5.46
N LEU A 288 7.68 1.74 -4.33
CA LEU A 288 7.02 1.30 -3.10
C LEU A 288 6.04 2.34 -2.56
N HIS A 289 6.29 3.62 -2.82
CA HIS A 289 5.43 4.70 -2.31
C HIS A 289 3.99 4.53 -2.74
N LYS A 290 3.77 4.17 -4.01
CA LYS A 290 2.43 3.93 -4.56
C LYS A 290 1.74 2.78 -3.84
N LYS A 291 2.48 1.70 -3.57
CA LYS A 291 1.97 0.51 -2.87
C LYS A 291 1.60 0.85 -1.42
N PHE A 292 2.44 1.60 -0.70
CA PHE A 292 2.15 2.01 0.67
C PHE A 292 0.98 2.98 0.78
N VAL A 293 0.91 4.01 -0.08
CA VAL A 293 -0.29 4.86 -0.17
C VAL A 293 -1.51 4.01 -0.50
N GLY A 294 -1.36 2.98 -1.33
CA GLY A 294 -2.49 2.10 -1.62
C GLY A 294 -2.96 1.22 -0.49
N ILE A 295 -2.04 0.81 0.39
CA ILE A 295 -2.37 0.08 1.60
C ILE A 295 -3.03 0.99 2.64
N PHE A 296 -2.53 2.21 2.85
CA PHE A 296 -2.92 3.05 3.99
C PHE A 296 -3.89 4.19 3.66
N GLY A 297 -3.91 4.64 2.42
CA GLY A 297 -4.72 5.75 1.94
C GLY A 297 -6.13 5.33 1.57
N ASN A 298 -7.09 6.18 1.93
CA ASN A 298 -8.49 6.05 1.50
C ASN A 298 -8.82 7.06 0.40
N LYS A 299 -8.08 8.17 0.37
CA LYS A 299 -8.06 9.13 -0.73
C LYS A 299 -6.67 9.06 -1.35
N TRP A 300 -6.55 9.07 -2.66
CA TRP A 300 -5.24 8.97 -3.32
C TRP A 300 -4.97 10.21 -4.15
N PHE A 301 -3.87 10.91 -3.84
CA PHE A 301 -3.39 12.08 -4.61
C PHE A 301 -2.34 11.72 -5.66
N LEU A 302 -2.07 10.44 -5.85
CA LEU A 302 -1.08 9.95 -6.80
C LEU A 302 -1.56 10.19 -8.22
N LYS A 303 -0.84 11.04 -8.96
CA LYS A 303 -1.07 11.22 -10.39
C LYS A 303 -0.76 9.91 -11.14
N PRO A 304 -1.62 9.49 -12.07
CA PRO A 304 -1.39 8.30 -12.86
C PRO A 304 -0.16 8.51 -13.74
N THR A 305 0.76 7.54 -13.72
CA THR A 305 1.91 7.54 -14.63
C THR A 305 1.56 6.90 -15.96
N LYS A 306 0.75 5.84 -15.92
CA LYS A 306 0.33 5.08 -17.10
C LYS A 306 -0.96 4.32 -16.81
N PHE A 307 -1.92 4.35 -17.74
CA PHE A 307 -3.17 3.58 -17.62
C PHE A 307 -3.06 2.25 -18.35
N GLY A 308 -3.50 1.15 -17.72
CA GLY A 308 -3.89 -0.06 -18.43
C GLY A 308 -5.32 0.07 -18.93
N ILE A 309 -5.61 -0.44 -20.12
CA ILE A 309 -6.96 -0.42 -20.69
C ILE A 309 -7.36 -1.85 -21.05
N ILE A 310 -8.49 -2.29 -20.51
CA ILE A 310 -9.15 -3.54 -20.85
C ILE A 310 -10.58 -3.25 -21.24
N SER A 311 -11.05 -3.85 -22.35
CA SER A 311 -12.40 -3.61 -22.86
C SER A 311 -13.04 -4.89 -23.37
N ARG A 312 -14.37 -4.90 -23.45
CA ARG A 312 -15.09 -5.89 -24.25
C ARG A 312 -14.76 -5.72 -25.72
N VAL A 313 -14.39 -6.80 -26.38
CA VAL A 313 -14.06 -6.83 -27.81
C VAL A 313 -15.19 -7.39 -28.68
N ASP A 314 -16.25 -7.91 -28.05
CA ASP A 314 -17.43 -8.46 -28.72
C ASP A 314 -18.52 -7.40 -28.97
N ARG A 315 -18.32 -6.17 -28.48
CA ARG A 315 -19.26 -5.04 -28.62
C ARG A 315 -18.55 -3.86 -29.28
N GLU A 316 -19.05 -3.43 -30.43
CA GLU A 316 -18.48 -2.33 -31.20
C GLU A 316 -18.45 -1.01 -30.41
N GLU A 317 -19.51 -0.72 -29.63
CA GLU A 317 -19.56 0.48 -28.78
C GLU A 317 -18.44 0.53 -27.73
N ALA A 318 -18.08 -0.63 -27.14
CA ALA A 318 -17.02 -0.73 -26.14
C ALA A 318 -15.62 -0.57 -26.76
N ILE A 319 -15.44 -1.03 -28.01
CA ILE A 319 -14.23 -0.80 -28.79
C ILE A 319 -14.11 0.69 -29.13
N ASN A 320 -15.18 1.31 -29.62
CA ASN A 320 -15.19 2.73 -29.98
C ASN A 320 -14.89 3.63 -28.78
N LEU A 321 -15.50 3.36 -27.62
CA LEU A 321 -15.17 4.08 -26.40
C LEU A 321 -13.71 3.90 -25.98
N ALA A 322 -13.15 2.69 -26.10
CA ALA A 322 -11.73 2.47 -25.81
C ALA A 322 -10.81 3.30 -26.73
N ILE A 323 -11.17 3.46 -28.01
CA ILE A 323 -10.47 4.33 -28.96
C ILE A 323 -10.58 5.81 -28.52
N ASP A 324 -11.75 6.26 -28.09
CA ASP A 324 -11.95 7.63 -27.63
C ASP A 324 -11.17 7.91 -26.35
N VAL A 325 -11.11 6.96 -25.42
CA VAL A 325 -10.24 7.01 -24.23
C VAL A 325 -8.78 7.14 -24.62
N ILE A 326 -8.29 6.34 -25.58
CA ILE A 326 -6.90 6.41 -26.06
C ILE A 326 -6.60 7.82 -26.59
N LYS A 327 -7.49 8.38 -27.42
CA LYS A 327 -7.36 9.75 -27.95
C LYS A 327 -7.36 10.79 -26.82
N TYR A 328 -8.22 10.61 -25.82
CA TYR A 328 -8.32 11.49 -24.66
C TYR A 328 -7.05 11.49 -23.80
N LEU A 329 -6.52 10.30 -23.45
CA LEU A 329 -5.28 10.18 -22.69
C LEU A 329 -4.09 10.80 -23.43
N LYS A 330 -4.01 10.62 -24.75
CA LYS A 330 -3.00 11.30 -25.59
C LYS A 330 -3.10 12.82 -25.53
N SER A 331 -4.32 13.38 -25.60
CA SER A 331 -4.50 14.84 -25.56
C SER A 331 -4.09 15.44 -24.21
N LYS A 332 -4.14 14.64 -23.13
CA LYS A 332 -3.65 14.99 -21.78
C LYS A 332 -2.17 14.67 -21.55
N ASN A 333 -1.45 14.15 -22.55
CA ASN A 333 -0.06 13.69 -22.45
C ASN A 333 0.17 12.60 -21.39
N ILE A 334 -0.74 11.63 -21.33
CA ILE A 334 -0.67 10.49 -20.39
C ILE A 334 -0.47 9.20 -21.17
N ASP A 335 0.50 8.41 -20.73
CA ASP A 335 0.81 7.14 -21.37
C ASP A 335 -0.21 6.05 -21.01
N TYR A 336 -0.32 5.04 -21.87
CA TYR A 336 -1.26 3.93 -21.68
C TYR A 336 -0.75 2.64 -22.33
N LEU A 337 -1.27 1.51 -21.86
CA LEU A 337 -1.03 0.17 -22.40
C LEU A 337 -2.37 -0.57 -22.52
N LEU A 338 -2.44 -1.49 -23.48
CA LEU A 338 -3.64 -2.25 -23.82
C LEU A 338 -3.47 -3.70 -23.40
N GLU A 339 -4.55 -4.27 -22.85
CA GLU A 339 -4.65 -5.72 -22.66
C GLU A 339 -4.59 -6.45 -24.02
N SER A 340 -4.04 -7.66 -24.02
CA SER A 340 -3.72 -8.45 -25.21
C SER A 340 -4.88 -8.61 -26.20
N GLU A 341 -6.09 -8.91 -25.75
CA GLU A 341 -7.25 -9.11 -26.61
C GLU A 341 -7.68 -7.79 -27.29
N LEU A 342 -7.73 -6.71 -26.50
CA LEU A 342 -8.02 -5.37 -27.03
C LEU A 342 -6.94 -4.91 -28.01
N PHE A 343 -5.67 -5.09 -27.67
CA PHE A 343 -4.53 -4.76 -28.53
C PHE A 343 -4.64 -5.44 -29.90
N ASN A 344 -4.86 -6.76 -29.90
CA ASN A 344 -4.97 -7.53 -31.14
C ASN A 344 -6.18 -7.09 -31.97
N THR A 345 -7.31 -6.80 -31.32
CA THR A 345 -8.52 -6.32 -31.97
C THR A 345 -8.29 -4.97 -32.67
N LEU A 346 -7.67 -4.01 -31.98
CA LEU A 346 -7.39 -2.67 -32.54
C LEU A 346 -6.32 -2.70 -33.63
N LYS A 347 -5.27 -3.52 -33.48
CA LYS A 347 -4.15 -3.58 -34.44
C LYS A 347 -4.53 -4.25 -35.77
N ASN A 348 -5.40 -5.25 -35.73
CA ASN A 348 -5.75 -6.07 -36.89
C ASN A 348 -6.92 -5.49 -37.69
N ASN A 349 -7.75 -4.63 -37.09
CA ASN A 349 -8.94 -4.10 -37.75
C ASN A 349 -8.63 -2.79 -38.50
N LYS A 350 -8.56 -2.87 -39.84
CA LYS A 350 -8.23 -1.74 -40.72
C LYS A 350 -9.31 -0.65 -40.78
N PHE A 351 -10.52 -0.94 -40.33
CA PHE A 351 -11.66 -0.01 -40.40
C PHE A 351 -11.80 0.87 -39.16
N LEU A 352 -11.01 0.62 -38.11
CA LEU A 352 -11.02 1.42 -36.89
C LEU A 352 -10.16 2.68 -37.08
N ASN A 353 -10.69 3.82 -36.64
CA ASN A 353 -10.02 5.12 -36.72
C ASN A 353 -8.97 5.29 -35.61
N ILE A 354 -7.92 4.46 -35.65
CA ILE A 354 -6.78 4.47 -34.73
C ILE A 354 -5.45 4.22 -35.48
N ASN A 355 -4.40 4.97 -35.14
CA ASN A 355 -3.08 4.73 -35.70
C ASN A 355 -2.48 3.46 -35.07
N LYS A 356 -1.86 2.59 -35.88
CA LYS A 356 -1.22 1.36 -35.37
C LYS A 356 -0.11 1.64 -34.35
N SER A 357 0.57 2.77 -34.46
CA SER A 357 1.57 3.24 -33.48
C SER A 357 0.97 3.54 -32.10
N ASP A 358 -0.34 3.79 -32.03
CA ASP A 358 -1.07 4.06 -30.79
C ASP A 358 -1.48 2.78 -30.07
N CYS A 359 -1.38 1.61 -30.73
CA CYS A 359 -1.61 0.33 -30.07
C CYS A 359 -0.33 -0.10 -29.35
N LYS A 360 -0.30 0.01 -28.02
CA LYS A 360 0.82 -0.42 -27.16
C LYS A 360 0.38 -1.59 -26.28
N LEU A 361 1.04 -2.74 -26.40
CA LEU A 361 0.72 -3.93 -25.60
C LEU A 361 1.19 -3.77 -24.16
N MET A 362 0.40 -4.25 -23.20
CA MET A 362 0.79 -4.37 -21.81
C MET A 362 1.49 -5.71 -21.56
N ASP A 363 2.83 -5.68 -21.48
CA ASP A 363 3.64 -6.88 -21.22
C ASP A 363 3.79 -7.16 -19.72
N ASN A 364 3.94 -6.11 -18.90
CA ASN A 364 4.05 -6.21 -17.45
C ASN A 364 3.01 -5.31 -16.75
N ILE A 365 2.25 -5.89 -15.82
CA ILE A 365 1.23 -5.18 -15.05
C ILE A 365 1.82 -4.12 -14.12
N GLU A 366 3.10 -4.25 -13.73
CA GLU A 366 3.78 -3.27 -12.87
C GLU A 366 4.07 -1.93 -13.57
N ASP A 367 3.94 -1.87 -14.90
CA ASP A 367 4.18 -0.67 -15.69
C ASP A 367 3.01 0.33 -15.66
N ILE A 368 1.84 -0.11 -15.21
CA ILE A 368 0.64 0.72 -15.07
C ILE A 368 0.44 1.14 -13.63
N SER A 369 -0.26 2.26 -13.42
CA SER A 369 -0.66 2.70 -12.08
C SER A 369 -2.16 2.58 -11.83
N HIS A 370 -2.99 2.47 -12.88
CA HIS A 370 -4.44 2.30 -12.81
C HIS A 370 -4.90 1.43 -13.98
N MET A 371 -5.98 0.68 -13.79
CA MET A 371 -6.61 -0.14 -14.81
C MET A 371 -8.00 0.40 -15.15
N LEU A 372 -8.23 0.84 -16.39
CA LEU A 372 -9.56 1.19 -16.88
C LEU A 372 -10.23 -0.04 -17.48
N ALA A 373 -11.36 -0.45 -16.89
CA ALA A 373 -12.13 -1.62 -17.33
C ALA A 373 -13.43 -1.17 -18.00
N ILE A 374 -13.50 -1.27 -19.33
CA ILE A 374 -14.63 -0.83 -20.15
C ILE A 374 -15.52 -2.04 -20.47
N GLY A 375 -16.69 -2.13 -19.85
CA GLY A 375 -17.61 -3.25 -20.07
C GLY A 375 -18.62 -3.42 -18.94
N GLY A 376 -18.82 -4.65 -18.51
CA GLY A 376 -19.64 -4.97 -17.33
C GLY A 376 -18.81 -5.69 -16.27
N ASP A 377 -19.48 -6.31 -15.31
CA ASP A 377 -18.84 -6.98 -14.17
C ASP A 377 -17.82 -8.06 -14.62
N GLY A 378 -18.09 -8.80 -15.70
CA GLY A 378 -17.14 -9.77 -16.25
C GLY A 378 -15.80 -9.15 -16.73
N THR A 379 -15.83 -7.92 -17.25
CA THR A 379 -14.61 -7.20 -17.64
C THR A 379 -13.81 -6.80 -16.40
N VAL A 380 -14.51 -6.42 -15.32
CA VAL A 380 -13.89 -6.05 -14.03
C VAL A 380 -13.25 -7.26 -13.37
N LEU A 381 -13.90 -8.42 -13.37
CA LEU A 381 -13.32 -9.68 -12.87
C LEU A 381 -12.05 -10.05 -13.65
N ARG A 382 -12.08 -9.89 -14.97
CA ARG A 382 -10.89 -10.10 -15.82
C ARG A 382 -9.76 -9.13 -15.48
N ALA A 383 -10.09 -7.85 -15.22
CA ALA A 383 -9.11 -6.86 -14.77
C ALA A 383 -8.50 -7.24 -13.40
N SER A 384 -9.32 -7.63 -12.43
CA SER A 384 -8.89 -8.09 -11.11
C SER A 384 -7.93 -9.29 -11.21
N LYS A 385 -8.26 -10.26 -12.06
CA LYS A 385 -7.42 -11.44 -12.31
C LYS A 385 -6.07 -11.08 -12.92
N LEU A 386 -6.02 -10.14 -13.87
CA LEU A 386 -4.77 -9.65 -14.46
C LEU A 386 -3.91 -8.88 -13.45
N ILE A 387 -4.53 -8.09 -12.59
CA ILE A 387 -3.86 -7.34 -11.51
C ILE A 387 -3.26 -8.30 -10.47
N ASN A 388 -3.90 -9.46 -10.24
CA ASN A 388 -3.37 -10.56 -9.44
C ASN A 388 -2.87 -10.12 -8.05
N GLY A 389 -3.69 -9.33 -7.36
CA GLY A 389 -3.42 -8.85 -6.01
C GLY A 389 -2.42 -7.68 -5.92
N ASN A 390 -1.91 -7.16 -7.04
CA ASN A 390 -1.15 -5.90 -7.02
C ASN A 390 -2.02 -4.71 -6.59
N GLU A 391 -1.43 -3.71 -5.95
CA GLU A 391 -2.13 -2.50 -5.50
C GLU A 391 -2.42 -1.50 -6.64
N ILE A 392 -3.09 -1.97 -7.70
CA ILE A 392 -3.49 -1.18 -8.87
C ILE A 392 -5.01 -0.97 -8.83
N PRO A 393 -5.51 0.28 -8.68
CA PRO A 393 -6.93 0.55 -8.70
C PRO A 393 -7.57 0.31 -10.06
N ILE A 394 -8.75 -0.31 -10.03
CA ILE A 394 -9.62 -0.48 -11.19
C ILE A 394 -10.58 0.71 -11.26
N ILE A 395 -10.75 1.26 -12.46
CA ILE A 395 -11.75 2.25 -12.82
C ILE A 395 -12.78 1.54 -13.71
N PRO A 396 -13.87 1.03 -13.14
CA PRO A 396 -14.81 0.19 -13.87
C PRO A 396 -15.92 1.04 -14.50
N ILE A 397 -15.96 1.00 -15.83
CA ILE A 397 -16.87 1.74 -16.70
C ILE A 397 -17.95 0.81 -17.21
N ASN A 398 -19.20 1.12 -16.90
CA ASN A 398 -20.35 0.40 -17.40
C ASN A 398 -20.67 0.75 -18.87
N MET A 399 -20.92 -0.28 -19.68
CA MET A 399 -21.33 -0.17 -21.09
C MET A 399 -22.72 -0.77 -21.38
N GLY A 400 -23.53 -1.03 -20.35
CA GLY A 400 -24.86 -1.62 -20.52
C GLY A 400 -25.76 -1.45 -19.29
N THR A 401 -26.43 -2.54 -18.89
CA THR A 401 -27.27 -2.59 -17.68
C THR A 401 -26.46 -2.33 -16.41
N VAL A 402 -27.11 -1.91 -15.32
CA VAL A 402 -26.42 -1.61 -14.05
C VAL A 402 -25.72 -2.86 -13.49
N GLY A 403 -24.39 -2.79 -13.34
CA GLY A 403 -23.59 -3.79 -12.64
C GLY A 403 -23.16 -3.32 -11.24
N PHE A 404 -22.92 -4.25 -10.32
CA PHE A 404 -22.51 -3.92 -8.94
C PHE A 404 -21.01 -3.62 -8.83
N LEU A 405 -20.19 -4.15 -9.73
CA LEU A 405 -18.76 -3.85 -9.79
C LEU A 405 -18.46 -2.58 -10.57
N THR A 406 -19.32 -2.18 -11.50
CA THR A 406 -19.16 -0.93 -12.24
C THR A 406 -19.47 0.30 -11.39
N GLU A 407 -18.66 1.35 -11.52
CA GLU A 407 -18.70 2.55 -10.68
C GLU A 407 -19.15 3.79 -11.46
N PHE A 408 -18.81 3.84 -12.75
CA PHE A 408 -19.07 4.96 -13.66
C PHE A 408 -19.85 4.50 -14.88
N ASP A 409 -20.70 5.37 -15.42
CA ASP A 409 -21.35 5.11 -16.72
C ASP A 409 -20.46 5.59 -17.86
N ARG A 410 -20.78 5.18 -19.10
CA ARG A 410 -20.11 5.63 -20.32
C ARG A 410 -19.90 7.14 -20.39
N ASP A 411 -20.90 7.92 -20.01
CA ASP A 411 -20.87 9.39 -20.10
C ASP A 411 -19.94 10.03 -19.07
N ASP A 412 -19.62 9.32 -17.98
CA ASP A 412 -18.75 9.79 -16.90
C ASP A 412 -17.27 9.40 -17.09
N VAL A 413 -16.93 8.64 -18.13
CA VAL A 413 -15.57 8.09 -18.33
C VAL A 413 -14.48 9.14 -18.29
N PHE A 414 -14.63 10.22 -19.07
CA PHE A 414 -13.61 11.25 -19.15
C PHE A 414 -13.49 12.05 -17.85
N LYS A 415 -14.62 12.23 -17.16
CA LYS A 415 -14.66 12.83 -15.82
C LYS A 415 -13.95 11.96 -14.79
N ALA A 416 -14.17 10.64 -14.82
CA ALA A 416 -13.48 9.69 -13.94
C ALA A 416 -11.97 9.70 -14.20
N ILE A 417 -11.57 9.71 -15.48
CA ILE A 417 -10.16 9.85 -15.88
C ILE A 417 -9.58 11.16 -15.33
N ASP A 418 -10.24 12.31 -15.55
CA ASP A 418 -9.77 13.61 -15.06
C ASP A 418 -9.65 13.63 -13.52
N MET A 419 -10.62 13.09 -12.80
CA MET A 419 -10.57 12.97 -11.33
C MET A 419 -9.33 12.19 -10.87
N VAL A 420 -9.00 11.09 -11.56
CA VAL A 420 -7.81 10.29 -11.28
C VAL A 420 -6.53 11.05 -11.63
N ILE A 421 -6.49 11.72 -12.78
CA ILE A 421 -5.35 12.57 -13.21
C ILE A 421 -5.07 13.67 -12.19
N MET A 422 -6.12 14.25 -11.63
CA MET A 422 -6.03 15.30 -10.62
C MET A 422 -5.71 14.78 -9.21
N GLY A 423 -5.69 13.46 -8.99
CA GLY A 423 -5.48 12.88 -7.67
C GLY A 423 -6.64 13.16 -6.70
N ASN A 424 -7.86 13.35 -7.21
CA ASN A 424 -9.03 13.65 -6.39
C ASN A 424 -10.08 12.54 -6.47
N TYR A 425 -9.71 11.36 -5.97
CA TYR A 425 -10.57 10.19 -5.92
C TYR A 425 -10.38 9.40 -4.63
N GLU A 426 -11.42 8.63 -4.28
CA GLU A 426 -11.40 7.69 -3.17
C GLU A 426 -11.22 6.27 -3.68
N ILE A 427 -10.58 5.44 -2.86
CA ILE A 427 -10.43 4.02 -3.11
C ILE A 427 -11.31 3.21 -2.17
N GLU A 428 -12.08 2.31 -2.76
CA GLU A 428 -12.80 1.26 -2.04
C GLU A 428 -12.02 -0.05 -2.15
N LYS A 429 -11.79 -0.71 -1.01
CA LYS A 429 -11.11 -2.01 -0.94
C LYS A 429 -12.15 -3.11 -0.93
N ARG A 430 -11.98 -4.12 -1.78
CA ARG A 430 -12.84 -5.31 -1.85
C ARG A 430 -12.05 -6.53 -1.39
N THR A 431 -12.62 -7.26 -0.43
CA THR A 431 -12.06 -8.51 0.09
C THR A 431 -12.08 -9.61 -0.98
N ASN A 432 -10.97 -10.33 -1.10
CA ASN A 432 -10.86 -11.53 -1.93
C ASN A 432 -10.91 -12.81 -1.08
N CYS A 433 -11.46 -13.88 -1.64
CA CYS A 433 -11.50 -15.22 -1.06
C CYS A 433 -10.32 -16.06 -1.57
N PHE A 434 -9.45 -16.49 -0.66
CA PHE A 434 -8.37 -17.42 -0.96
C PHE A 434 -8.88 -18.86 -0.80
N CYS A 435 -8.50 -19.75 -1.72
CA CYS A 435 -8.93 -21.14 -1.72
C CYS A 435 -7.78 -22.12 -2.01
N VAL A 436 -7.72 -23.22 -1.25
CA VAL A 436 -6.78 -24.32 -1.48
C VAL A 436 -7.53 -25.64 -1.56
N LEU A 437 -7.24 -26.42 -2.60
CA LEU A 437 -7.68 -27.80 -2.74
C LEU A 437 -6.63 -28.74 -2.13
N LYS A 438 -7.02 -29.51 -1.11
CA LYS A 438 -6.21 -30.54 -0.45
C LYS A 438 -6.70 -31.94 -0.86
N ARG A 439 -5.78 -32.80 -1.28
CA ARG A 439 -6.04 -34.19 -1.70
C ARG A 439 -5.15 -35.16 -0.93
N LYS A 440 -5.74 -36.16 -0.26
CA LYS A 440 -4.99 -37.26 0.37
C LYS A 440 -4.34 -38.14 -0.71
N ILE A 441 -3.03 -38.40 -0.60
CA ILE A 441 -2.28 -39.33 -1.46
C ILE A 441 -1.94 -40.58 -0.65
N ASN A 442 -2.17 -41.77 -1.22
CA ASN A 442 -1.66 -43.03 -0.66
C ASN A 442 -0.14 -43.16 -0.90
N SER A 443 0.61 -43.52 0.14
CA SER A 443 2.08 -43.58 0.22
C SER A 443 2.78 -44.38 -0.88
N ASP A 444 2.10 -45.31 -1.54
CA ASP A 444 2.72 -46.23 -2.50
C ASP A 444 2.89 -45.66 -3.93
N LYS A 445 2.44 -44.41 -4.17
CA LYS A 445 2.55 -43.74 -5.48
C LYS A 445 3.24 -42.37 -5.43
N CYS A 446 4.05 -42.13 -4.39
CA CYS A 446 4.72 -40.83 -4.17
C CYS A 446 5.73 -40.41 -5.26
N ASN A 447 6.08 -41.28 -6.21
CA ASN A 447 6.96 -40.95 -7.35
C ASN A 447 6.20 -40.50 -8.62
N GLU A 448 4.86 -40.44 -8.61
CA GLU A 448 4.05 -40.06 -9.78
C GLU A 448 3.17 -38.80 -9.57
N GLY A 449 3.39 -38.03 -8.48
CA GLY A 449 2.59 -36.86 -8.14
C GLY A 449 2.47 -35.81 -9.26
N HIS A 450 3.52 -35.64 -10.08
CA HIS A 450 3.53 -34.71 -11.21
C HIS A 450 2.65 -35.14 -12.40
N LYS A 451 2.29 -36.44 -12.53
CA LYS A 451 1.49 -36.95 -13.67
C LYS A 451 -0.02 -36.85 -13.44
N TYR A 452 -0.50 -36.75 -12.20
CA TYR A 452 -1.93 -36.84 -11.90
C TYR A 452 -2.72 -35.55 -12.16
N TYR A 453 -2.12 -34.36 -12.05
CA TYR A 453 -2.81 -33.10 -12.33
C TYR A 453 -2.84 -32.76 -13.84
N ASN A 454 -1.74 -33.04 -14.56
CA ASN A 454 -1.66 -32.78 -16.01
C ASN A 454 -2.54 -33.71 -16.86
N LYS A 455 -2.86 -34.92 -16.38
CA LYS A 455 -3.70 -35.88 -17.13
C LYS A 455 -5.19 -35.51 -17.09
N ASP A 456 -5.68 -34.94 -15.98
CA ASP A 456 -7.08 -34.50 -15.84
C ASP A 456 -7.40 -33.25 -16.72
N ILE A 457 -6.37 -32.50 -17.15
CA ILE A 457 -6.49 -31.27 -17.96
C ILE A 457 -6.36 -31.56 -19.47
N LYS A 458 -5.51 -32.51 -19.89
CA LYS A 458 -5.32 -32.83 -21.31
C LYS A 458 -6.52 -33.52 -21.99
N GLU A 459 -7.42 -34.13 -21.21
CA GLU A 459 -8.60 -34.82 -21.75
C GLU A 459 -9.74 -33.85 -22.15
N TYR A 460 -9.60 -32.55 -21.85
CA TYR A 460 -10.62 -31.55 -22.16
C TYR A 460 -9.94 -30.24 -22.58
N ASN A 461 -10.02 -29.90 -23.88
CA ASN A 461 -9.44 -28.70 -24.51
C ASN A 461 -9.86 -27.38 -23.82
N TYR A 462 -9.18 -27.00 -22.75
CA TYR A 462 -9.36 -25.71 -22.08
C TYR A 462 -8.10 -24.86 -22.23
N LYS A 463 -8.26 -23.66 -22.80
CA LYS A 463 -7.16 -22.69 -22.95
C LYS A 463 -6.83 -22.08 -21.59
N HIS A 464 -5.61 -22.30 -21.12
CA HIS A 464 -5.04 -21.59 -19.97
C HIS A 464 -4.02 -20.56 -20.43
N TYR A 465 -4.01 -19.40 -19.77
CA TYR A 465 -2.90 -18.46 -19.78
C TYR A 465 -2.12 -18.68 -18.47
N TYR A 466 -0.86 -19.09 -18.56
CA TYR A 466 0.04 -19.24 -17.43
C TYR A 466 1.00 -18.05 -17.39
N TYR A 467 1.24 -17.49 -16.21
CA TYR A 467 2.33 -16.54 -15.96
C TYR A 467 3.27 -17.18 -14.94
N ASP A 468 4.52 -17.34 -15.36
CA ASP A 468 5.59 -17.85 -14.49
C ASP A 468 6.04 -16.74 -13.53
N LYS A 469 6.18 -17.08 -12.26
CA LYS A 469 6.57 -16.16 -11.19
C LYS A 469 8.03 -16.39 -10.81
N GLU A 470 8.89 -16.69 -11.76
CA GLU A 470 10.34 -16.73 -11.57
C GLU A 470 11.05 -16.58 -12.93
N GLU A 471 11.86 -15.51 -13.02
CA GLU A 471 12.86 -15.18 -14.06
C GLU A 471 12.41 -14.59 -15.42
N ASN A 472 13.21 -13.58 -15.82
CA ASN A 472 13.10 -12.69 -16.98
C ASN A 472 12.69 -13.31 -18.32
N ASN A 473 11.83 -12.56 -19.05
CA ASN A 473 11.78 -12.41 -20.51
C ASN A 473 12.20 -13.62 -21.37
N ASN A 474 11.23 -14.35 -21.92
CA ASN A 474 11.12 -14.58 -23.37
C ASN A 474 9.84 -15.34 -23.75
N ILE A 475 9.22 -14.90 -24.84
CA ILE A 475 8.15 -15.59 -25.55
C ILE A 475 8.72 -16.90 -26.11
N ILE A 476 8.32 -18.05 -25.57
CA ILE A 476 8.59 -19.34 -26.21
C ILE A 476 7.42 -19.66 -27.15
N LYS A 477 7.72 -19.62 -28.45
CA LYS A 477 6.85 -20.15 -29.51
C LYS A 477 6.59 -21.63 -29.28
N ASN A 478 5.35 -22.06 -29.50
CA ASN A 478 4.97 -23.45 -29.73
C ASN A 478 5.99 -24.13 -30.66
N ASN A 479 6.66 -25.16 -30.15
CA ASN A 479 7.16 -26.29 -30.92
C ASN A 479 7.43 -27.46 -29.96
N GLY A 480 6.67 -28.54 -30.16
CA GLY A 480 7.04 -29.93 -29.88
C GLY A 480 7.64 -30.29 -28.52
N GLU A 481 6.86 -31.03 -27.73
CA GLU A 481 7.33 -32.10 -26.84
C GLU A 481 8.53 -31.78 -25.93
N ASN A 482 8.28 -31.14 -24.78
CA ASN A 482 8.81 -31.48 -23.45
C ASN A 482 8.70 -30.27 -22.50
N ASP A 483 7.54 -30.11 -21.86
CA ASP A 483 7.34 -29.05 -20.85
C ASP A 483 7.31 -29.66 -19.43
N ASN A 484 8.37 -29.43 -18.66
CA ASN A 484 8.42 -29.62 -17.22
C ASN A 484 7.73 -28.42 -16.54
N TYR A 485 6.49 -28.61 -16.08
CA TYR A 485 5.74 -27.61 -15.32
C TYR A 485 6.03 -27.72 -13.81
N CYS A 486 6.47 -26.62 -13.20
CA CYS A 486 6.65 -26.48 -11.75
C CYS A 486 5.29 -26.26 -11.04
N ASP A 487 4.68 -27.35 -10.57
CA ASP A 487 3.73 -27.31 -9.45
C ASP A 487 4.54 -27.28 -8.13
N TYR A 488 4.33 -26.26 -7.30
CA TYR A 488 4.88 -26.24 -5.94
C TYR A 488 4.15 -27.26 -5.04
N THR A 489 4.51 -28.54 -5.17
CA THR A 489 4.18 -29.56 -4.15
C THR A 489 5.01 -29.32 -2.89
N TYR A 490 4.43 -28.70 -1.86
CA TYR A 490 5.01 -28.73 -0.52
C TYR A 490 4.87 -30.15 0.07
N LYS A 491 5.95 -30.95 0.01
CA LYS A 491 6.08 -32.14 0.86
C LYS A 491 6.47 -31.71 2.26
N TYR A 492 5.52 -31.67 3.20
CA TYR A 492 5.88 -31.67 4.62
C TYR A 492 6.34 -33.08 5.01
N SER A 493 7.65 -33.24 5.18
CA SER A 493 8.25 -34.34 5.93
C SER A 493 8.67 -33.79 7.29
N LEU A 494 7.86 -34.00 8.32
CA LEU A 494 8.25 -33.73 9.71
C LEU A 494 9.37 -34.70 10.11
N ASN A 495 10.62 -34.33 9.83
CA ASN A 495 11.76 -34.97 10.48
C ASN A 495 11.85 -34.40 11.90
N SER A 496 11.37 -35.19 12.85
CA SER A 496 11.62 -35.00 14.27
C SER A 496 13.13 -34.86 14.53
N LYS A 497 13.56 -33.66 14.90
CA LYS A 497 14.68 -33.33 15.80
C LYS A 497 14.81 -31.81 15.88
N ASN A 498 14.12 -31.21 16.85
CA ASN A 498 14.70 -30.24 17.78
C ASN A 498 13.69 -29.90 18.88
N LYS A 499 14.14 -30.11 20.12
CA LYS A 499 13.48 -29.68 21.36
C LYS A 499 13.55 -28.16 21.46
N GLY A 500 12.48 -27.53 21.95
CA GLY A 500 12.47 -26.13 22.37
C GLY A 500 11.10 -25.45 22.29
N GLU A 501 10.32 -25.61 23.37
CA GLU A 501 9.40 -24.63 23.96
C GLU A 501 8.02 -24.33 23.30
N GLU A 502 6.99 -24.76 24.06
CA GLU A 502 5.61 -24.26 24.20
C GLU A 502 4.58 -24.47 23.06
N GLY A 503 4.03 -25.69 22.99
CA GLY A 503 2.63 -25.92 23.40
C GLY A 503 1.47 -25.48 22.49
N ARG A 504 1.32 -26.10 21.31
CA ARG A 504 0.00 -26.46 20.74
C ARG A 504 0.10 -27.82 20.05
N GLU A 505 -0.51 -28.84 20.64
CA GLU A 505 -0.65 -30.17 20.04
C GLU A 505 -1.55 -30.08 18.80
N PHE A 506 -0.96 -30.22 17.61
CA PHE A 506 -1.71 -30.54 16.41
C PHE A 506 -1.76 -32.07 16.27
N ASN A 507 -2.97 -32.61 16.23
CA ASN A 507 -3.24 -34.04 16.08
C ASN A 507 -2.44 -34.65 14.91
N ASN A 508 -1.73 -35.74 15.21
CA ASN A 508 -1.00 -36.57 14.26
C ASN A 508 -1.96 -37.23 13.26
N ASP A 509 -2.02 -36.76 12.01
CA ASP A 509 -2.63 -37.50 10.90
C ASP A 509 -1.51 -37.86 9.89
N HIS A 510 -1.12 -39.14 9.88
CA HIS A 510 -0.01 -39.71 9.10
C HIS A 510 -0.27 -39.80 7.57
N GLY A 511 -0.92 -38.81 6.97
CA GLY A 511 -1.22 -38.77 5.54
C GLY A 511 -0.41 -37.71 4.79
N THR A 512 0.32 -38.10 3.75
CA THR A 512 0.85 -37.16 2.76
C THR A 512 -0.30 -36.55 1.95
N HIS A 513 -0.52 -35.24 2.09
CA HIS A 513 -1.53 -34.49 1.33
C HIS A 513 -0.85 -33.68 0.22
N CYS A 514 -1.43 -33.69 -0.99
CA CYS A 514 -1.10 -32.70 -2.02
C CYS A 514 -2.01 -31.49 -1.87
N GLN A 515 -1.46 -30.29 -2.05
CA GLN A 515 -2.21 -29.04 -2.01
C GLN A 515 -2.06 -28.31 -3.34
N LYS A 516 -3.18 -27.85 -3.92
CA LYS A 516 -3.21 -26.94 -5.07
C LYS A 516 -3.80 -25.62 -4.61
N ILE A 517 -3.02 -24.55 -4.71
CA ILE A 517 -3.51 -23.18 -4.50
C ILE A 517 -4.31 -22.79 -5.74
N LEU A 518 -5.52 -22.28 -5.54
CA LEU A 518 -6.38 -21.78 -6.61
C LEU A 518 -6.29 -20.25 -6.68
N PRO A 519 -6.65 -19.63 -7.82
CA PRO A 519 -6.75 -18.17 -7.91
C PRO A 519 -7.71 -17.60 -6.86
N ASP A 520 -7.42 -16.38 -6.40
CA ASP A 520 -8.32 -15.66 -5.50
C ASP A 520 -9.64 -15.32 -6.20
N ALA A 521 -10.77 -15.46 -5.50
CA ALA A 521 -12.10 -15.04 -5.95
C ALA A 521 -12.43 -13.64 -5.43
N LEU A 522 -12.77 -12.71 -6.32
CA LEU A 522 -13.35 -11.42 -5.93
C LEU A 522 -14.83 -11.58 -5.57
N ASN A 523 -15.58 -12.40 -6.32
CA ASN A 523 -16.99 -12.63 -6.09
C ASN A 523 -17.23 -13.92 -5.30
N GLU A 524 -16.97 -15.07 -5.92
CA GLU A 524 -17.27 -16.36 -5.28
C GLU A 524 -16.44 -17.52 -5.81
N VAL A 525 -16.37 -18.56 -4.97
CA VAL A 525 -16.02 -19.91 -5.38
C VAL A 525 -17.27 -20.78 -5.36
N VAL A 526 -17.58 -21.41 -6.48
CA VAL A 526 -18.74 -22.27 -6.67
C VAL A 526 -18.28 -23.71 -6.85
N LEU A 527 -18.85 -24.60 -6.05
CA LEU A 527 -18.71 -26.04 -6.17
C LEU A 527 -20.00 -26.59 -6.78
N ILE A 528 -19.96 -27.06 -8.02
CA ILE A 528 -21.17 -27.50 -8.74
C ILE A 528 -21.00 -28.89 -9.37
N THR A 529 -22.11 -29.59 -9.55
CA THR A 529 -22.10 -30.91 -10.20
C THR A 529 -21.66 -30.83 -11.66
N LYS A 530 -20.76 -31.74 -12.07
CA LYS A 530 -20.41 -31.96 -13.49
C LYS A 530 -21.56 -32.65 -14.25
N SER A 531 -22.48 -33.30 -13.54
CA SER A 531 -23.58 -34.06 -14.13
C SER A 531 -24.92 -33.38 -13.80
N PRO A 532 -25.70 -32.95 -14.81
CA PRO A 532 -27.03 -32.40 -14.59
C PRO A 532 -27.92 -33.34 -13.76
N ALA A 533 -28.80 -32.77 -12.94
CA ALA A 533 -29.76 -33.47 -12.07
C ALA A 533 -29.14 -34.47 -11.07
N LYS A 534 -27.85 -34.33 -10.73
CA LYS A 534 -27.17 -35.16 -9.73
C LYS A 534 -26.71 -34.32 -8.56
N MET A 535 -27.39 -34.47 -7.43
CA MET A 535 -26.96 -33.90 -6.16
C MET A 535 -25.58 -34.41 -5.73
N ILE A 536 -24.78 -33.51 -5.19
CA ILE A 536 -23.51 -33.74 -4.53
C ILE A 536 -23.75 -33.80 -3.01
N HIS A 537 -22.80 -34.38 -2.27
CA HIS A 537 -22.82 -34.39 -0.82
C HIS A 537 -21.55 -33.74 -0.27
N PHE A 538 -21.72 -32.71 0.55
CA PHE A 538 -20.65 -31.96 1.19
C PHE A 538 -20.78 -32.03 2.71
N GLU A 539 -19.66 -31.91 3.41
CA GLU A 539 -19.62 -31.59 4.84
C GLU A 539 -18.93 -30.23 5.00
N VAL A 540 -19.65 -29.29 5.61
CA VAL A 540 -19.25 -27.90 5.81
C VAL A 540 -18.74 -27.73 7.22
N TYR A 541 -17.54 -27.19 7.34
CA TYR A 541 -16.92 -26.83 8.61
C TYR A 541 -16.64 -25.34 8.65
N VAL A 542 -16.82 -24.73 9.83
CA VAL A 542 -16.40 -23.35 10.10
C VAL A 542 -15.57 -23.37 11.37
N ASN A 543 -14.35 -22.85 11.32
CA ASN A 543 -13.40 -22.83 12.44
C ASN A 543 -13.21 -24.20 13.11
N GLY A 544 -13.27 -25.28 12.32
CA GLY A 544 -13.09 -26.66 12.77
C GLY A 544 -14.38 -27.37 13.22
N GLU A 545 -15.48 -26.65 13.44
CA GLU A 545 -16.77 -27.24 13.85
C GLU A 545 -17.62 -27.63 12.64
N VAL A 546 -18.27 -28.79 12.70
CA VAL A 546 -19.21 -29.23 11.64
C VAL A 546 -20.48 -28.40 11.75
N VAL A 547 -20.77 -27.61 10.72
CA VAL A 547 -21.97 -26.76 10.69
C VAL A 547 -23.12 -27.48 9.99
N GLU A 548 -22.88 -28.06 8.82
CA GLU A 548 -23.91 -28.76 8.06
C GLU A 548 -23.34 -29.84 7.14
N GLN A 549 -24.05 -30.97 7.01
CA GLN A 549 -23.93 -31.86 5.85
C GLN A 549 -24.98 -31.51 4.80
N VAL A 550 -24.50 -31.02 3.65
CA VAL A 550 -25.32 -30.42 2.58
C VAL A 550 -25.47 -31.41 1.42
N ARG A 551 -26.71 -31.70 1.03
CA ARG A 551 -27.04 -32.42 -0.21
C ARG A 551 -27.74 -31.45 -1.14
N ALA A 552 -27.08 -31.09 -2.23
CA ALA A 552 -27.47 -29.96 -3.08
C ALA A 552 -26.88 -30.14 -4.49
N ASP A 553 -27.31 -29.31 -5.45
CA ASP A 553 -26.69 -29.25 -6.77
C ASP A 553 -25.30 -28.61 -6.72
N GLY A 554 -25.05 -27.80 -5.68
CA GLY A 554 -23.77 -27.19 -5.42
C GLY A 554 -23.73 -26.40 -4.12
N LEU A 555 -22.61 -25.71 -3.91
CA LEU A 555 -22.34 -24.84 -2.77
C LEU A 555 -21.53 -23.63 -3.24
N ILE A 556 -21.88 -22.44 -2.78
CA ILE A 556 -21.21 -21.17 -3.08
C ILE A 556 -20.54 -20.66 -1.80
N ILE A 557 -19.28 -20.26 -1.90
CA ILE A 557 -18.59 -19.45 -0.89
C ILE A 557 -18.37 -18.08 -1.51
N SER A 558 -19.09 -17.07 -1.03
CA SER A 558 -19.13 -15.73 -1.62
C SER A 558 -18.55 -14.68 -0.68
N THR A 559 -17.84 -13.72 -1.25
CA THR A 559 -17.42 -12.49 -0.58
C THR A 559 -18.62 -11.53 -0.46
N PRO A 560 -18.51 -10.44 0.30
CA PRO A 560 -19.53 -9.39 0.32
C PRO A 560 -19.78 -8.81 -1.08
N THR A 561 -18.73 -8.70 -1.89
CA THR A 561 -18.82 -8.25 -3.29
C THR A 561 -19.67 -9.20 -4.14
N GLY A 562 -19.42 -10.52 -4.04
CA GLY A 562 -20.17 -11.55 -4.77
C GLY A 562 -21.59 -11.78 -4.25
N SER A 563 -21.98 -11.18 -3.13
CA SER A 563 -23.32 -11.30 -2.55
C SER A 563 -24.43 -10.86 -3.51
N THR A 564 -24.09 -10.04 -4.50
CA THR A 564 -24.98 -9.51 -5.55
C THR A 564 -24.90 -10.25 -6.89
N ALA A 565 -24.01 -11.25 -6.99
CA ALA A 565 -23.78 -12.05 -8.17
C ALA A 565 -24.52 -13.41 -8.05
N TYR A 566 -23.84 -14.54 -8.28
CA TYR A 566 -24.50 -15.84 -8.28
C TYR A 566 -25.06 -16.23 -6.91
N SER A 567 -24.43 -15.75 -5.83
CA SER A 567 -24.94 -15.87 -4.46
C SER A 567 -26.38 -15.36 -4.33
N LEU A 568 -26.69 -14.18 -4.91
CA LEU A 568 -28.02 -13.60 -4.86
C LEU A 568 -29.06 -14.49 -5.54
N SER A 569 -28.74 -15.01 -6.73
CA SER A 569 -29.62 -15.91 -7.48
C SER A 569 -29.87 -17.24 -6.76
N ALA A 570 -28.91 -17.69 -5.95
CA ALA A 570 -29.05 -18.88 -5.11
C ALA A 570 -29.77 -18.61 -3.78
N GLY A 571 -30.24 -17.38 -3.55
CA GLY A 571 -31.00 -16.98 -2.35
C GLY A 571 -30.15 -16.44 -1.20
N GLY A 572 -28.86 -16.13 -1.44
CA GLY A 572 -27.99 -15.47 -0.48
C GLY A 572 -28.41 -14.03 -0.16
N PRO A 573 -28.08 -13.50 1.04
CA PRO A 573 -28.35 -12.12 1.39
C PRO A 573 -27.43 -11.15 0.64
N ILE A 574 -27.90 -9.92 0.40
CA ILE A 574 -27.06 -8.82 -0.09
C ILE A 574 -26.25 -8.26 1.08
N LEU A 575 -24.94 -8.14 0.90
CA LEU A 575 -24.04 -7.48 1.85
C LEU A 575 -23.44 -6.23 1.22
N GLU A 576 -23.28 -5.18 2.02
CA GLU A 576 -22.47 -4.03 1.61
C GLU A 576 -20.99 -4.45 1.50
N PRO A 577 -20.24 -3.99 0.49
CA PRO A 577 -18.87 -4.45 0.25
C PRO A 577 -17.89 -4.25 1.42
N ALA A 578 -18.16 -3.28 2.30
CA ALA A 578 -17.34 -2.98 3.47
C ALA A 578 -17.54 -3.95 4.65
N VAL A 579 -18.59 -4.77 4.65
CA VAL A 579 -18.86 -5.75 5.71
C VAL A 579 -17.80 -6.87 5.66
N ASP A 580 -17.07 -7.11 6.75
CA ASP A 580 -16.04 -8.15 6.79
C ASP A 580 -16.65 -9.54 7.12
N ALA A 581 -17.18 -10.21 6.09
CA ALA A 581 -17.86 -11.49 6.24
C ALA A 581 -17.73 -12.38 4.99
N PHE A 582 -17.99 -13.68 5.16
CA PHE A 582 -18.23 -14.62 4.06
C PHE A 582 -19.66 -15.15 4.09
N ILE A 583 -20.18 -15.51 2.92
CA ILE A 583 -21.50 -16.12 2.76
C ILE A 583 -21.33 -17.55 2.23
N ILE A 584 -21.96 -18.51 2.89
CA ILE A 584 -22.07 -19.90 2.43
C ILE A 584 -23.49 -20.12 1.93
N VAL A 585 -23.67 -20.41 0.64
CA VAL A 585 -24.98 -20.56 0.01
C VAL A 585 -25.12 -21.93 -0.67
N PRO A 586 -26.00 -22.82 -0.19
CA PRO A 586 -26.30 -24.07 -0.89
C PRO A 586 -27.17 -23.82 -2.13
N ILE A 587 -26.86 -24.48 -3.25
CA ILE A 587 -27.62 -24.36 -4.50
C ILE A 587 -28.67 -25.47 -4.56
N CYS A 588 -29.95 -25.12 -4.48
CA CYS A 588 -31.07 -26.07 -4.50
C CYS A 588 -30.90 -27.22 -3.49
N PRO A 589 -30.76 -26.95 -2.17
CA PRO A 589 -30.56 -28.00 -1.18
C PRO A 589 -31.79 -28.90 -1.04
N PHE A 590 -31.55 -30.19 -0.84
CA PHE A 590 -32.60 -31.18 -0.56
C PHE A 590 -33.25 -30.98 0.81
N LYS A 591 -32.50 -30.47 1.80
CA LYS A 591 -33.03 -30.16 3.14
C LYS A 591 -33.85 -28.87 3.08
N LEU A 592 -35.13 -28.96 3.47
CA LEU A 592 -36.11 -27.84 3.44
C LEU A 592 -35.66 -26.55 4.16
N PHE A 593 -34.85 -26.68 5.21
CA PHE A 593 -34.38 -25.57 6.05
C PHE A 593 -32.89 -25.27 5.94
N SER A 594 -32.19 -25.80 4.93
CA SER A 594 -30.83 -25.33 4.64
C SER A 594 -30.95 -23.89 4.11
N ARG A 595 -30.24 -22.96 4.76
CA ARG A 595 -30.30 -21.51 4.51
C ARG A 595 -28.89 -20.97 4.30
N PRO A 596 -28.74 -19.84 3.60
CA PRO A 596 -27.48 -19.12 3.58
C PRO A 596 -26.95 -18.84 4.98
N ILE A 597 -25.64 -18.99 5.17
CA ILE A 597 -24.96 -18.72 6.44
C ILE A 597 -23.96 -17.60 6.21
N VAL A 598 -24.01 -16.56 7.05
CA VAL A 598 -23.00 -15.49 7.07
C VAL A 598 -22.05 -15.76 8.24
N VAL A 599 -20.75 -15.74 7.98
CA VAL A 599 -19.70 -15.97 8.98
C VAL A 599 -18.72 -14.80 9.00
N ASP A 600 -18.00 -14.63 10.11
CA ASP A 600 -16.95 -13.62 10.26
C ASP A 600 -15.89 -13.75 9.16
N GLY A 601 -15.43 -12.63 8.60
CA GLY A 601 -14.47 -12.60 7.50
C GLY A 601 -13.12 -13.27 7.81
N ASN A 602 -12.76 -13.43 9.09
CA ASN A 602 -11.54 -14.14 9.51
C ASN A 602 -11.76 -15.65 9.74
N SER A 603 -12.98 -16.15 9.55
CA SER A 603 -13.27 -17.58 9.73
C SER A 603 -12.61 -18.44 8.65
N GLU A 604 -12.08 -19.60 9.06
CA GLU A 604 -11.69 -20.65 8.12
C GLU A 604 -12.91 -21.50 7.78
N ILE A 605 -13.26 -21.58 6.50
CA ILE A 605 -14.33 -22.46 6.00
C ILE A 605 -13.67 -23.66 5.35
N LYS A 606 -14.04 -24.88 5.73
CA LYS A 606 -13.56 -26.11 5.09
C LYS A 606 -14.72 -26.91 4.54
N ILE A 607 -14.63 -27.30 3.28
CA ILE A 607 -15.63 -28.11 2.58
C ILE A 607 -15.02 -29.46 2.21
N LYS A 608 -15.59 -30.54 2.74
CA LYS A 608 -15.19 -31.90 2.40
C LYS A 608 -16.16 -32.53 1.41
N ILE A 609 -15.64 -33.05 0.30
CA ILE A 609 -16.46 -33.67 -0.75
C ILE A 609 -16.72 -35.14 -0.40
N LEU A 610 -17.96 -35.48 -0.06
CA LEU A 610 -18.30 -36.83 0.40
C LEU A 610 -18.68 -37.78 -0.74
N LYS A 611 -19.29 -37.28 -1.82
CA LYS A 611 -19.73 -38.10 -2.97
C LYS A 611 -19.67 -37.33 -4.29
N LYS A 612 -19.25 -38.03 -5.35
CA LYS A 612 -19.14 -37.55 -6.75
C LYS A 612 -18.10 -36.43 -6.91
N SER A 613 -17.67 -36.21 -8.14
CA SER A 613 -16.75 -35.12 -8.47
C SER A 613 -17.51 -33.82 -8.71
N VAL A 614 -16.88 -32.70 -8.38
CA VAL A 614 -17.43 -31.35 -8.50
C VAL A 614 -16.53 -30.49 -9.36
N LEU A 615 -17.12 -29.60 -10.15
CA LEU A 615 -16.39 -28.52 -10.79
C LEU A 615 -16.16 -27.41 -9.77
N ILE A 616 -14.94 -26.89 -9.76
CA ILE A 616 -14.56 -25.73 -8.97
C ILE A 616 -14.52 -24.54 -9.91
N VAL A 617 -15.45 -23.60 -9.72
CA VAL A 617 -15.60 -22.40 -10.53
C VAL A 617 -15.28 -21.19 -9.66
N ILE A 618 -14.40 -20.31 -10.14
CA ILE A 618 -13.93 -19.11 -9.44
C ILE A 618 -14.24 -17.92 -10.33
N ASP A 619 -15.06 -17.00 -9.84
CA ASP A 619 -15.50 -15.81 -10.57
C ASP A 619 -16.00 -16.14 -12.00
N GLY A 620 -16.78 -17.22 -12.11
CA GLY A 620 -17.35 -17.71 -13.38
C GLY A 620 -16.41 -18.54 -14.26
N ASN A 621 -15.14 -18.73 -13.89
CA ASN A 621 -14.16 -19.53 -14.64
C ASN A 621 -13.93 -20.89 -13.99
N ILE A 622 -13.87 -21.96 -14.78
CA ILE A 622 -13.57 -23.30 -14.26
C ILE A 622 -12.07 -23.40 -13.98
N GLU A 623 -11.67 -23.61 -12.72
CA GLU A 623 -10.27 -23.63 -12.28
C GLU A 623 -9.80 -25.02 -11.80
N GLY A 624 -10.73 -25.97 -11.67
CA GLY A 624 -10.38 -27.34 -11.32
C GLY A 624 -11.53 -28.31 -11.10
N LEU A 625 -11.16 -29.53 -10.70
CA LEU A 625 -12.07 -30.62 -10.37
C LEU A 625 -11.77 -31.16 -8.97
N GLY A 626 -12.76 -31.08 -8.08
CA GLY A 626 -12.73 -31.74 -6.78
C GLY A 626 -13.26 -33.17 -6.89
N LYS A 627 -12.58 -34.12 -6.25
CA LYS A 627 -12.96 -35.55 -6.20
C LYS A 627 -13.46 -35.92 -4.81
N LYS A 628 -14.12 -37.07 -4.71
CA LYS A 628 -14.53 -37.62 -3.40
C LYS A 628 -13.32 -37.75 -2.48
N GLY A 629 -13.45 -37.23 -1.27
CA GLY A 629 -12.41 -37.24 -0.24
C GLY A 629 -11.49 -36.02 -0.27
N ASP A 630 -11.56 -35.18 -1.30
CA ASP A 630 -10.84 -33.90 -1.31
C ASP A 630 -11.48 -32.92 -0.32
N GLU A 631 -10.65 -32.01 0.18
CA GLU A 631 -11.03 -30.91 1.06
C GLU A 631 -10.68 -29.60 0.38
N LEU A 632 -11.61 -28.64 0.37
CA LEU A 632 -11.32 -27.26 0.01
C LEU A 632 -11.30 -26.42 1.28
N VAL A 633 -10.27 -25.60 1.44
CA VAL A 633 -10.13 -24.67 2.57
C VAL A 633 -10.15 -23.25 2.05
N PHE A 634 -11.04 -22.44 2.63
CA PHE A 634 -11.29 -21.06 2.26
C PHE A 634 -10.99 -20.15 3.44
N ARG A 635 -10.40 -18.99 3.14
CA ARG A 635 -10.14 -17.92 4.10
C ARG A 635 -10.07 -16.59 3.37
N LYS A 636 -10.01 -15.49 4.12
CA LYS A 636 -9.64 -14.18 3.59
C LYS A 636 -8.26 -14.23 2.94
N SER A 637 -8.16 -13.67 1.74
CA SER A 637 -6.88 -13.48 1.07
C SER A 637 -6.09 -12.36 1.74
N ASP A 638 -4.76 -12.45 1.67
CA ASP A 638 -3.85 -11.39 2.12
C ASP A 638 -3.83 -10.23 1.10
N SER A 639 -4.46 -10.42 -0.07
CA SER A 639 -4.62 -9.41 -1.13
C SER A 639 -6.04 -8.82 -1.15
N TYR A 640 -6.14 -7.57 -1.60
CA TYR A 640 -7.40 -6.87 -1.84
C TYR A 640 -7.47 -6.42 -3.29
N THR A 641 -8.68 -6.26 -3.81
CA THR A 641 -8.90 -5.57 -5.08
C THR A 641 -9.34 -4.13 -4.80
N TYR A 642 -8.70 -3.17 -5.48
CA TYR A 642 -8.88 -1.75 -5.24
C TYR A 642 -9.75 -1.15 -6.35
N PHE A 643 -10.78 -0.40 -5.96
CA PHE A 643 -11.73 0.24 -6.87
C PHE A 643 -11.67 1.75 -6.71
N VAL A 644 -11.60 2.49 -7.82
CA VAL A 644 -11.87 3.92 -7.81
C VAL A 644 -13.37 4.12 -7.58
N LYS A 645 -13.71 4.66 -6.42
CA LYS A 645 -15.09 4.79 -5.96
C LYS A 645 -15.84 5.81 -6.82
N GLY A 646 -16.99 5.40 -7.35
CA GLY A 646 -17.91 6.26 -8.10
C GLY A 646 -19.23 6.41 -7.36
N LYS A 647 -20.23 5.63 -7.79
CA LYS A 647 -21.59 5.66 -7.23
C LYS A 647 -21.67 4.99 -5.86
N SER A 648 -22.60 5.43 -5.02
CA SER A 648 -22.87 4.76 -3.74
C SER A 648 -23.49 3.37 -3.96
N PHE A 649 -23.12 2.41 -3.10
CA PHE A 649 -23.66 1.05 -3.14
C PHE A 649 -25.20 1.02 -3.11
N TYR A 650 -25.81 1.74 -2.17
CA TYR A 650 -27.27 1.82 -2.08
C TYR A 650 -27.93 2.52 -3.28
N GLY A 651 -27.22 3.46 -3.92
CA GLY A 651 -27.69 4.08 -5.16
C GLY A 651 -27.77 3.06 -6.31
N LYS A 652 -26.76 2.18 -6.42
CA LYS A 652 -26.77 1.08 -7.40
C LYS A 652 -27.88 0.06 -7.09
N LEU A 653 -28.01 -0.33 -5.82
CA LEU A 653 -29.03 -1.27 -5.37
C LEU A 653 -30.44 -0.73 -5.68
N LYS A 654 -30.71 0.55 -5.37
CA LYS A 654 -31.98 1.19 -5.70
C LYS A 654 -32.29 1.12 -7.19
N LYS A 655 -31.33 1.50 -8.04
CA LYS A 655 -31.50 1.49 -9.49
C LYS A 655 -31.80 0.08 -10.01
N LEU A 656 -31.15 -0.95 -9.46
CA LEU A 656 -31.41 -2.35 -9.83
C LEU A 656 -32.80 -2.84 -9.38
N VAL A 657 -33.26 -2.43 -8.21
CA VAL A 657 -34.63 -2.73 -7.74
C VAL A 657 -35.69 -2.00 -8.58
N GLU A 658 -35.39 -0.79 -9.04
CA GLU A 658 -36.28 -0.01 -9.90
C GLU A 658 -36.32 -0.52 -11.35
N GLU A 659 -35.18 -0.94 -11.92
CA GLU A 659 -35.07 -1.52 -13.27
C GLU A 659 -35.50 -3.00 -13.34
N GLY A 660 -35.58 -3.68 -12.20
CA GLY A 660 -36.03 -5.07 -12.08
C GLY A 660 -37.56 -5.24 -11.95
N ASN A 661 -38.31 -4.13 -11.85
CA ASN A 661 -39.77 -4.07 -12.01
C ASN A 661 -40.12 -3.56 -13.40
#